data_AF-A0A7W6WCT9-F1
#
_entry.id   AF-A0A7W6WCT9-F1
#
_cell.length_a   1.000
_cell.length_b   1.000
_cell.length_c   1.000
_cell.angle_alpha   90.00
_cell.angle_beta   90.00
_cell.angle_gamma   90.00
#
_symmetry.space_group_name_H-M   'P 1'
#
loop_
_entity.id
_entity.type
_entity.pdbx_description
1 polymer ?
#
loop_
_entity_poly.entity_id
_entity_poly.type
_entity_poly.pdbx_seq_one_letter_code
_entity_poly.pdbx_strand_id
1 'polypeptide(L)'
;MPQLIAGPLFSFLISSTAIATTVAGPLATAIGYAVFAGGAFLASTLLAPDKPEVPKPDDGSYNLKQSVPSLAYVLGTTKKGGDYAFLEEKSGTAYHIIVWAGHRISGFVQHYLHDDKVTLDGDGDVAAIGGKYSEDAVRILTRVGVNASSAYSDVVTKFPTIWNNNCRGDGLASVLMRVRTAKSEDYLDVFPNQMPEHSAVGNGALLYDPRKDSTQGGSGSHRYENPSTWEFSKNIALMRLWHLCHPVGGKMSYTNMYLPDWINAATICDQNVTNRSGGTEKRYNGGFWFRASNDPIEVGRVMDEAAEMVVYQRADGKIGVHAGEYVAPDITLNAVNTHSIRVDKNKRRSATVLGVRGRYVNTAKDYITEDAAIYGDPYGDVDDSTERTKTFENALIQSHNHCQRKQKLVYTRANARKVSIVADYTADDVRNVPYRRFVTVHYPSRGLVNATVEITSSVSIDLRNMRISFSGILVDSDLYAFNAATEEGVPGESVEPLPDDGVPDPVDFAATIETEVVSGGATAAFILATWDFEDDTLTYELEYDRTSGSTGVQSVFSNAGDTQVRSGYLVDGEEYKCRLRAYGGGSKSDWTDYIFLTATADPVAPGAVTSVSATPGSGQATFQWTAPNSANYFACRIYINTVNNFGTSTLSATEYGPPSAVDNRTVVGLAAGTKYAWLVSINPSGVEGTAVATGSFVVT
;
A
#
# COMPACT_ATOMS: atom_id res chain seq x y z
N MET A 1 -45.58 -42.79 40.03
CA MET A 1 -46.05 -43.84 39.08
C MET A 1 -46.98 -43.17 38.07
N PRO A 2 -46.95 -43.46 36.75
CA PRO A 2 -46.22 -44.49 35.97
C PRO A 2 -45.12 -43.89 35.05
N GLN A 3 -43.98 -44.57 34.90
CA GLN A 3 -43.50 -45.38 33.74
C GLN A 3 -43.20 -44.62 32.43
N LEU A 4 -41.91 -44.46 32.16
CA LEU A 4 -41.33 -44.08 30.86
C LEU A 4 -40.40 -45.23 30.41
N ILE A 5 -40.57 -45.64 29.16
CA ILE A 5 -39.96 -46.81 28.51
C ILE A 5 -38.52 -46.49 28.07
N ALA A 6 -37.67 -47.51 28.15
CA ALA A 6 -36.22 -47.49 27.94
C ALA A 6 -35.76 -47.42 26.47
N GLY A 7 -34.58 -46.83 26.24
CA GLY A 7 -33.71 -47.00 25.06
C GLY A 7 -32.23 -46.88 25.49
N PRO A 8 -31.30 -47.69 24.97
CA PRO A 8 -29.99 -47.90 25.60
C PRO A 8 -28.93 -46.84 25.23
N LEU A 9 -28.23 -46.35 26.25
CA LEU A 9 -26.95 -45.64 26.15
C LEU A 9 -25.81 -46.65 26.21
N PHE A 10 -25.01 -46.76 25.15
CA PHE A 10 -23.72 -47.44 25.20
C PHE A 10 -22.63 -46.45 25.65
N SER A 11 -22.05 -46.72 26.80
CA SER A 11 -20.88 -46.03 27.37
C SER A 11 -19.63 -46.84 27.04
N PHE A 12 -18.62 -46.25 26.41
CA PHE A 12 -17.30 -46.87 26.24
C PHE A 12 -16.35 -46.31 27.31
N LEU A 13 -15.97 -47.19 28.23
CA LEU A 13 -14.85 -47.00 29.16
C LEU A 13 -13.52 -46.95 28.39
N ILE A 14 -12.70 -45.94 28.69
CA ILE A 14 -11.27 -45.94 28.39
C ILE A 14 -10.55 -46.29 29.70
N SER A 15 -10.08 -47.54 29.82
CA SER A 15 -9.20 -47.93 30.92
C SER A 15 -7.74 -47.74 30.51
N SER A 16 -7.08 -46.80 31.17
CA SER A 16 -5.64 -46.59 31.18
C SER A 16 -4.94 -47.64 32.04
N THR A 17 -3.95 -48.34 31.51
CA THR A 17 -2.92 -49.02 32.31
C THR A 17 -1.53 -48.62 31.84
N ALA A 18 -0.81 -47.98 32.74
CA ALA A 18 0.60 -47.67 32.65
C ALA A 18 1.43 -48.90 33.07
N ILE A 19 2.48 -49.21 32.32
CA ILE A 19 3.65 -49.93 32.84
C ILE A 19 4.89 -49.22 32.29
N ALA A 20 5.71 -48.71 33.21
CA ALA A 20 7.05 -48.20 32.95
C ALA A 20 8.08 -49.32 33.22
N THR A 21 9.11 -49.46 32.38
CA THR A 21 10.52 -49.69 32.77
C THR A 21 11.47 -49.77 31.55
N THR A 22 12.37 -48.78 31.48
CA THR A 22 13.83 -48.80 31.19
C THR A 22 14.48 -49.52 29.97
N VAL A 23 15.14 -48.67 29.15
CA VAL A 23 16.48 -48.78 28.49
C VAL A 23 16.67 -49.67 27.25
N ALA A 24 16.79 -49.04 26.06
CA ALA A 24 17.90 -49.15 25.07
C ALA A 24 17.47 -48.84 23.60
N GLY A 25 18.11 -47.86 22.95
CA GLY A 25 18.48 -47.82 21.51
C GLY A 25 17.39 -47.76 20.41
N PRO A 26 17.50 -46.89 19.37
CA PRO A 26 16.39 -46.53 18.49
C PRO A 26 16.27 -47.42 17.24
N LEU A 27 15.09 -47.99 16.98
CA LEU A 27 14.72 -48.59 15.70
C LEU A 27 13.24 -48.31 15.38
N ALA A 28 13.05 -47.64 14.25
CA ALA A 28 11.88 -47.56 13.37
C ALA A 28 10.53 -48.09 13.88
N THR A 29 9.53 -47.19 13.99
CA THR A 29 8.20 -47.32 13.37
C THR A 29 7.33 -46.11 13.71
N ALA A 30 7.01 -45.28 12.71
CA ALA A 30 5.87 -44.37 12.71
C ALA A 30 5.41 -44.13 11.26
N ILE A 31 4.86 -45.17 10.65
CA ILE A 31 3.99 -45.06 9.47
C ILE A 31 2.59 -45.40 9.97
N GLY A 32 1.66 -44.45 9.86
CA GLY A 32 0.27 -44.68 10.25
C GLY A 32 -0.59 -43.43 10.24
N TYR A 33 -1.28 -43.22 9.12
CA TYR A 33 -2.53 -42.45 8.95
C TYR A 33 -2.51 -40.92 9.05
N ALA A 34 -2.33 -40.28 7.89
CA ALA A 34 -3.06 -39.06 7.51
C ALA A 34 -3.17 -39.00 5.97
N VAL A 35 -4.22 -39.62 5.42
CA VAL A 35 -4.52 -39.67 3.99
C VAL A 35 -5.85 -38.94 3.76
N PHE A 36 -5.78 -37.84 2.98
CA PHE A 36 -6.82 -37.07 2.29
C PHE A 36 -8.18 -36.82 2.98
N ALA A 37 -8.33 -35.58 3.44
CA ALA A 37 -9.63 -34.93 3.65
C ALA A 37 -10.17 -34.40 2.31
N GLY A 38 -11.00 -35.21 1.66
CA GLY A 38 -11.83 -34.81 0.52
C GLY A 38 -13.12 -35.62 0.53
N GLY A 39 -14.22 -35.03 1.03
CA GLY A 39 -15.57 -35.56 0.79
C GLY A 39 -16.38 -36.16 1.95
N ALA A 40 -16.11 -35.84 3.22
CA ALA A 40 -17.05 -36.10 4.32
C ALA A 40 -16.91 -35.06 5.45
N PHE A 41 -17.42 -33.84 5.24
CA PHE A 41 -17.42 -32.78 6.25
C PHE A 41 -18.81 -32.15 6.35
N LEU A 42 -19.76 -32.91 6.90
CA LEU A 42 -21.05 -32.38 7.37
C LEU A 42 -21.39 -32.87 8.79
N ALA A 43 -20.43 -33.40 9.56
CA ALA A 43 -20.71 -33.90 10.91
C ALA A 43 -19.59 -33.75 11.96
N SER A 44 -18.46 -33.10 11.67
CA SER A 44 -17.33 -32.99 12.62
C SER A 44 -16.91 -31.56 12.99
N THR A 45 -17.67 -30.53 12.60
CA THR A 45 -17.39 -29.14 12.97
C THR A 45 -17.76 -28.78 14.42
N LEU A 46 -18.43 -29.67 15.16
CA LEU A 46 -18.99 -29.33 16.47
C LEU A 46 -18.11 -29.70 17.68
N LEU A 47 -16.95 -30.35 17.51
CA LEU A 47 -16.14 -30.83 18.64
C LEU A 47 -14.60 -30.77 18.43
N ALA A 48 -14.07 -30.00 17.48
CA ALA A 48 -12.63 -29.76 17.38
C ALA A 48 -12.27 -28.42 18.05
N PRO A 49 -11.22 -28.35 18.89
CA PRO A 49 -10.69 -27.06 19.34
C PRO A 49 -10.25 -26.22 18.13
N ASP A 50 -10.47 -24.91 18.20
CA ASP A 50 -10.15 -23.95 17.13
C ASP A 50 -8.70 -24.14 16.67
N LYS A 51 -8.55 -24.63 15.43
CA LYS A 51 -7.24 -24.75 14.79
C LYS A 51 -6.87 -23.39 14.21
N PRO A 52 -5.59 -22.97 14.26
CA PRO A 52 -5.17 -21.70 13.67
C PRO A 52 -5.29 -21.78 12.14
N GLU A 53 -6.26 -21.04 11.59
CA GLU A 53 -6.51 -20.93 10.15
C GLU A 53 -5.30 -20.32 9.42
N VAL A 54 -5.12 -20.68 8.15
CA VAL A 54 -4.12 -20.03 7.29
C VAL A 54 -4.47 -18.54 7.18
N PRO A 55 -3.55 -17.63 7.53
CA PRO A 55 -3.84 -16.20 7.53
C PRO A 55 -4.29 -15.68 6.16
N LYS A 56 -5.33 -14.86 6.17
CA LYS A 56 -5.70 -14.06 5.01
C LYS A 56 -4.69 -12.92 4.83
N PRO A 57 -4.55 -12.34 3.62
CA PRO A 57 -3.71 -11.15 3.43
C PRO A 57 -4.00 -10.04 4.45
N ASP A 58 -5.27 -9.84 4.79
CA ASP A 58 -5.73 -8.81 5.73
C ASP A 58 -5.34 -9.09 7.20
N ASP A 59 -5.16 -10.36 7.59
CA ASP A 59 -4.73 -10.76 8.95
C ASP A 59 -3.28 -10.38 9.25
N GLY A 60 -2.51 -10.06 8.21
CA GLY A 60 -1.13 -9.59 8.32
C GLY A 60 -0.98 -8.08 8.43
N SER A 61 -2.09 -7.33 8.59
CA SER A 61 -2.07 -5.87 8.50
C SER A 61 -1.31 -5.21 9.65
N TYR A 62 -1.51 -5.52 10.94
CA TYR A 62 -0.80 -4.83 12.03
C TYR A 62 -0.68 -5.65 13.32
N ASN A 63 0.41 -5.50 14.09
CA ASN A 63 0.51 -5.98 15.48
C ASN A 63 1.48 -5.13 16.32
N LEU A 64 0.94 -4.47 17.35
CA LEU A 64 1.70 -3.75 18.38
C LEU A 64 1.82 -4.64 19.64
N LYS A 65 3.07 -5.06 19.95
CA LYS A 65 3.52 -5.85 21.13
C LYS A 65 2.66 -7.08 21.49
N GLN A 66 2.98 -8.21 20.87
CA GLN A 66 2.47 -9.54 21.25
C GLN A 66 3.59 -10.46 21.79
N SER A 67 3.17 -11.56 22.44
CA SER A 67 4.01 -12.74 22.71
C SER A 67 4.68 -13.22 21.41
N VAL A 68 5.95 -13.64 21.47
CA VAL A 68 6.79 -13.98 20.29
C VAL A 68 6.01 -14.86 19.30
N PRO A 69 5.58 -14.32 18.14
CA PRO A 69 4.75 -15.06 17.20
C PRO A 69 5.58 -16.11 16.46
N SER A 70 4.92 -17.17 16.00
CA SER A 70 5.55 -18.20 15.17
C SER A 70 6.02 -17.60 13.85
N LEU A 71 7.23 -17.94 13.41
CA LEU A 71 7.84 -17.39 12.20
C LEU A 71 6.97 -17.62 10.96
N ALA A 72 6.82 -16.57 10.15
CA ALA A 72 6.12 -16.63 8.87
C ALA A 72 7.01 -17.18 7.75
N TYR A 73 6.44 -18.00 6.87
CA TYR A 73 7.04 -18.49 5.64
C TYR A 73 6.25 -17.95 4.45
N VAL A 74 6.98 -17.42 3.47
CA VAL A 74 6.40 -16.71 2.33
C VAL A 74 6.78 -17.42 1.03
N LEU A 75 5.77 -17.73 0.23
CA LEU A 75 5.90 -18.40 -1.06
C LEU A 75 5.31 -17.51 -2.16
N GLY A 76 6.02 -17.37 -3.29
CA GLY A 76 5.63 -16.45 -4.35
C GLY A 76 5.81 -14.99 -3.96
N THR A 77 5.03 -14.08 -4.56
CA THR A 77 5.08 -12.64 -4.24
C THR A 77 3.87 -12.29 -3.38
N THR A 78 4.05 -11.63 -2.23
CA THR A 78 2.93 -11.26 -1.34
C THR A 78 3.18 -9.94 -0.63
N LYS A 79 2.12 -9.18 -0.33
CA LYS A 79 2.13 -8.11 0.68
C LYS A 79 1.84 -8.69 2.06
N LYS A 80 2.59 -8.27 3.08
CA LYS A 80 2.28 -8.48 4.51
C LYS A 80 3.10 -7.53 5.39
N GLY A 81 2.58 -7.22 6.57
CA GLY A 81 3.37 -6.67 7.68
C GLY A 81 4.40 -7.68 8.19
N GLY A 82 5.24 -7.29 9.14
CA GLY A 82 6.18 -8.19 9.80
C GLY A 82 6.04 -8.20 11.32
N ASP A 83 6.76 -9.11 11.95
CA ASP A 83 6.72 -9.31 13.40
C ASP A 83 7.85 -8.53 14.07
N TYR A 84 7.54 -7.74 15.10
CA TYR A 84 8.55 -6.98 15.84
C TYR A 84 9.51 -7.88 16.61
N ALA A 85 10.81 -7.71 16.37
CA ALA A 85 11.90 -8.33 17.13
C ALA A 85 12.64 -7.31 18.02
N PHE A 86 12.60 -6.03 17.67
CA PHE A 86 13.21 -4.94 18.44
C PHE A 86 12.40 -3.65 18.24
N LEU A 87 12.20 -2.90 19.32
CA LEU A 87 11.62 -1.56 19.29
C LEU A 87 12.14 -0.76 20.47
N GLU A 88 13.09 0.14 20.23
CA GLU A 88 13.66 1.01 21.26
C GLU A 88 13.92 2.41 20.71
N GLU A 89 13.97 3.39 21.61
CA GLU A 89 14.19 4.79 21.29
C GLU A 89 15.52 5.28 21.86
N LYS A 90 16.20 6.14 21.11
CA LYS A 90 17.35 6.90 21.62
C LYS A 90 17.49 8.24 20.92
N SER A 91 17.48 9.31 21.72
CA SER A 91 17.73 10.69 21.29
C SER A 91 16.74 11.20 20.23
N GLY A 92 15.45 10.93 20.40
CA GLY A 92 14.39 11.34 19.49
C GLY A 92 14.36 10.50 18.20
N THR A 93 14.81 9.26 18.26
CA THR A 93 14.76 8.34 17.11
C THR A 93 14.37 6.95 17.58
N ALA A 94 13.26 6.43 17.04
CA ALA A 94 12.79 5.07 17.25
C ALA A 94 13.45 4.12 16.23
N TYR A 95 13.89 2.96 16.70
CA TYR A 95 14.52 1.92 15.89
C TYR A 95 13.69 0.65 15.98
N HIS A 96 13.16 0.23 14.84
CA HIS A 96 12.28 -0.93 14.68
C HIS A 96 13.05 -2.01 13.95
N ILE A 97 13.20 -3.21 14.50
CA ILE A 97 13.61 -4.40 13.73
C ILE A 97 12.41 -5.30 13.59
N ILE A 98 12.01 -5.52 12.35
CA ILE A 98 10.81 -6.24 11.96
C ILE A 98 11.25 -7.46 11.16
N VAL A 99 10.84 -8.65 11.60
CA VAL A 99 11.06 -9.91 10.89
C VAL A 99 9.92 -10.12 9.91
N TRP A 100 10.25 -10.11 8.63
CA TRP A 100 9.26 -10.31 7.57
C TRP A 100 9.12 -11.79 7.22
N ALA A 101 10.19 -12.58 7.16
CA ALA A 101 10.08 -14.02 6.92
C ALA A 101 11.14 -14.81 7.69
N GLY A 102 10.77 -16.01 8.12
CA GLY A 102 11.60 -16.99 8.83
C GLY A 102 12.54 -17.80 7.93
N HIS A 103 12.83 -17.33 6.73
CA HIS A 103 13.74 -17.95 5.77
C HIS A 103 14.32 -16.90 4.83
N ARG A 104 15.31 -17.33 4.03
CA ARG A 104 15.84 -16.50 2.93
C ARG A 104 14.76 -16.22 1.90
N ILE A 105 14.55 -14.95 1.60
CA ILE A 105 13.68 -14.48 0.52
C ILE A 105 14.51 -14.11 -0.70
N SER A 106 13.88 -14.02 -1.87
CA SER A 106 14.53 -13.50 -3.07
C SER A 106 14.81 -12.00 -2.96
N GLY A 107 13.92 -11.24 -2.34
CA GLY A 107 14.10 -9.80 -2.13
C GLY A 107 12.79 -9.08 -1.83
N PHE A 108 12.92 -7.87 -1.28
CA PHE A 108 11.81 -6.92 -1.16
C PHE A 108 11.57 -6.23 -2.51
N VAL A 109 10.30 -5.95 -2.82
CA VAL A 109 9.87 -5.33 -4.08
C VAL A 109 9.38 -3.92 -3.85
N GLN A 110 8.50 -3.73 -2.86
CA GLN A 110 7.89 -2.43 -2.54
C GLN A 110 7.68 -2.34 -1.04
N HIS A 111 8.00 -1.18 -0.45
CA HIS A 111 7.74 -0.88 0.95
C HIS A 111 6.55 0.08 1.08
N TYR A 112 5.84 -0.05 2.20
CA TYR A 112 4.69 0.77 2.53
C TYR A 112 4.83 1.27 3.96
N LEU A 113 4.40 2.51 4.18
CA LEU A 113 4.18 3.09 5.50
C LEU A 113 2.69 3.39 5.61
N HIS A 114 1.98 2.62 6.44
CA HIS A 114 0.52 2.48 6.34
C HIS A 114 0.11 2.11 4.92
N ASP A 115 -0.63 2.98 4.23
CA ASP A 115 -1.08 2.80 2.85
C ASP A 115 -0.19 3.51 1.81
N ASP A 116 0.78 4.32 2.25
CA ASP A 116 1.65 5.08 1.35
C ASP A 116 2.75 4.20 0.76
N LYS A 117 2.81 4.10 -0.58
CA LYS A 117 3.90 3.46 -1.33
C LYS A 117 5.15 4.32 -1.27
N VAL A 118 6.15 3.88 -0.52
CA VAL A 118 7.39 4.66 -0.35
C VAL A 118 8.49 4.26 -1.33
N THR A 119 9.27 5.24 -1.76
CA THR A 119 10.49 5.03 -2.54
C THR A 119 11.70 5.27 -1.65
N LEU A 120 12.75 4.48 -1.84
CA LEU A 120 13.98 4.55 -1.06
C LEU A 120 15.12 5.07 -1.94
N ASP A 121 15.96 5.93 -1.38
CA ASP A 121 17.20 6.35 -2.02
C ASP A 121 18.34 5.31 -1.86
N GLY A 122 19.56 5.67 -2.25
CA GLY A 122 20.73 4.78 -2.17
C GLY A 122 21.18 4.44 -0.74
N ASP A 123 20.84 5.27 0.24
CA ASP A 123 21.17 5.08 1.66
C ASP A 123 20.00 4.46 2.45
N GLY A 124 18.84 4.30 1.80
CA GLY A 124 17.62 3.73 2.35
C GLY A 124 16.69 4.76 2.99
N ASP A 125 16.92 6.06 2.82
CA ASP A 125 15.98 7.08 3.29
C ASP A 125 14.73 7.10 2.40
N VAL A 126 13.58 7.34 3.04
CA VAL A 126 12.29 7.44 2.37
C VAL A 126 12.17 8.81 1.74
N ALA A 127 11.89 8.86 0.43
CA ALA A 127 11.58 10.11 -0.24
C ALA A 127 10.25 10.68 0.25
N ALA A 128 10.19 12.01 0.42
CA ALA A 128 8.98 12.69 0.87
C ALA A 128 7.82 12.52 -0.11
N ILE A 129 6.60 12.38 0.41
CA ILE A 129 5.37 12.23 -0.38
C ILE A 129 4.38 13.29 0.10
N GLY A 130 4.19 14.36 -0.67
CA GLY A 130 3.26 15.45 -0.30
C GLY A 130 3.52 16.00 1.11
N GLY A 131 4.79 16.26 1.45
CA GLY A 131 5.20 16.72 2.79
C GLY A 131 5.43 15.61 3.83
N LYS A 132 4.76 14.46 3.69
CA LYS A 132 4.94 13.28 4.57
C LYS A 132 6.36 12.75 4.50
N TYR A 133 6.86 12.27 5.63
CA TYR A 133 8.19 11.66 5.79
C TYR A 133 9.37 12.54 5.36
N SER A 134 9.17 13.86 5.26
CA SER A 134 10.20 14.82 4.87
C SER A 134 11.37 14.93 5.85
N GLU A 135 12.44 15.64 5.43
CA GLU A 135 13.68 15.80 6.20
C GLU A 135 14.40 14.47 6.57
N ASP A 136 14.27 13.39 5.79
CA ASP A 136 14.82 12.06 6.12
C ASP A 136 14.25 11.50 7.44
N ALA A 137 12.95 11.74 7.67
CA ALA A 137 12.26 11.32 8.88
C ALA A 137 12.21 9.80 9.03
N VAL A 138 12.18 9.05 7.92
CA VAL A 138 12.15 7.58 7.93
C VAL A 138 13.28 7.01 7.08
N ARG A 139 14.00 6.02 7.63
CA ARG A 139 15.00 5.22 6.92
C ARG A 139 14.66 3.73 7.00
N ILE A 140 14.74 3.03 5.88
CA ILE A 140 14.47 1.60 5.76
C ILE A 140 15.72 0.88 5.23
N LEU A 141 16.28 -0.03 6.03
CA LEU A 141 17.33 -0.95 5.60
C LEU A 141 16.80 -2.38 5.63
N THR A 142 17.20 -3.20 4.66
CA THR A 142 16.67 -4.57 4.53
C THR A 142 17.75 -5.64 4.60
N ARG A 143 17.36 -6.85 5.01
CA ARG A 143 18.17 -8.07 4.93
C ARG A 143 17.30 -9.19 4.39
N VAL A 144 17.81 -9.93 3.40
CA VAL A 144 17.06 -10.99 2.71
C VAL A 144 17.07 -12.35 3.43
N GLY A 145 17.70 -12.45 4.62
CA GLY A 145 17.71 -13.68 5.42
C GLY A 145 18.74 -14.72 4.98
N VAL A 146 19.97 -14.31 4.65
CA VAL A 146 21.07 -15.24 4.42
C VAL A 146 21.43 -16.03 5.69
N ASN A 147 21.97 -17.24 5.55
CA ASN A 147 22.28 -18.14 6.67
C ASN A 147 23.25 -17.53 7.69
N ALA A 148 24.21 -16.73 7.22
CA ALA A 148 25.09 -15.91 8.06
C ALA A 148 24.81 -14.46 7.71
N SER A 149 23.91 -13.83 8.46
CA SER A 149 23.51 -12.44 8.26
C SER A 149 24.47 -11.51 9.01
N SER A 150 24.26 -10.21 8.87
CA SER A 150 24.96 -9.17 9.61
C SER A 150 23.96 -8.39 10.44
N ALA A 151 24.28 -8.12 11.71
CA ALA A 151 23.50 -7.22 12.53
C ALA A 151 23.43 -5.82 11.89
N TYR A 152 22.34 -5.09 12.13
CA TYR A 152 22.22 -3.70 11.68
C TYR A 152 23.19 -2.82 12.48
N SER A 153 24.18 -2.25 11.79
CA SER A 153 25.26 -1.44 12.38
C SER A 153 24.73 -0.28 13.22
N ASP A 154 23.67 0.37 12.74
CA ASP A 154 23.08 1.54 13.37
C ASP A 154 22.52 1.19 14.74
N VAL A 155 21.80 0.08 14.84
CA VAL A 155 21.22 -0.41 16.09
C VAL A 155 22.31 -0.89 17.04
N VAL A 156 23.31 -1.64 16.54
CA VAL A 156 24.44 -2.10 17.37
C VAL A 156 25.21 -0.92 17.97
N THR A 157 25.40 0.15 17.20
CA THR A 157 26.09 1.36 17.65
C THR A 157 25.29 2.11 18.72
N LYS A 158 23.96 2.21 18.56
CA LYS A 158 23.11 2.96 19.47
C LYS A 158 22.74 2.18 20.74
N PHE A 159 22.61 0.86 20.65
CA PHE A 159 22.13 -0.02 21.71
C PHE A 159 23.05 -1.21 22.00
N PRO A 160 24.38 -1.01 22.18
CA PRO A 160 25.35 -2.11 22.24
C PRO A 160 25.14 -3.07 23.42
N THR A 161 24.45 -2.64 24.49
CA THR A 161 24.19 -3.44 25.69
C THR A 161 23.03 -4.43 25.53
N ILE A 162 22.05 -4.11 24.67
CA ILE A 162 20.83 -4.92 24.47
C ILE A 162 20.76 -5.54 23.07
N TRP A 163 21.43 -4.95 22.09
CA TRP A 163 21.50 -5.43 20.71
C TRP A 163 22.94 -5.32 20.20
N ASN A 164 23.67 -6.43 20.18
CA ASN A 164 25.09 -6.45 19.83
C ASN A 164 25.33 -7.16 18.48
N ASN A 165 26.60 -7.30 18.07
CA ASN A 165 26.97 -7.94 16.80
C ASN A 165 26.55 -9.42 16.68
N ASN A 166 26.16 -10.08 17.78
CA ASN A 166 25.62 -11.44 17.75
C ASN A 166 24.12 -11.46 17.39
N CYS A 167 23.42 -10.33 17.50
CA CYS A 167 22.02 -10.17 17.13
C CYS A 167 21.86 -10.00 15.60
N ARG A 168 22.31 -11.00 14.83
CA ARG A 168 22.44 -10.94 13.36
C ARG A 168 21.15 -11.21 12.60
N GLY A 169 20.22 -11.93 13.21
CA GLY A 169 19.01 -12.41 12.51
C GLY A 169 19.35 -13.43 11.42
N ASP A 170 20.24 -14.38 11.72
CA ASP A 170 20.66 -15.42 10.77
C ASP A 170 19.46 -16.20 10.23
N GLY A 171 19.35 -16.30 8.90
CA GLY A 171 18.24 -16.98 8.22
C GLY A 171 16.90 -16.22 8.23
N LEU A 172 16.83 -15.02 8.81
CA LEU A 172 15.60 -14.23 8.90
C LEU A 172 15.63 -13.04 7.92
N ALA A 173 14.64 -12.98 7.03
CA ALA A 173 14.41 -11.78 6.25
C ALA A 173 13.83 -10.71 7.16
N SER A 174 14.52 -9.57 7.27
CA SER A 174 14.16 -8.52 8.23
C SER A 174 14.31 -7.13 7.62
N VAL A 175 13.67 -6.18 8.27
CA VAL A 175 13.71 -4.76 7.94
C VAL A 175 14.06 -3.99 9.21
N LEU A 176 15.04 -3.09 9.11
CA LEU A 176 15.23 -2.00 10.04
C LEU A 176 14.42 -0.81 9.53
N MET A 177 13.52 -0.28 10.35
CA MET A 177 12.89 1.02 10.12
C MET A 177 13.33 1.96 11.24
N ARG A 178 13.98 3.06 10.87
CA ARG A 178 14.37 4.16 11.75
C ARG A 178 13.37 5.29 11.55
N VAL A 179 12.75 5.76 12.62
CA VAL A 179 11.82 6.89 12.59
C VAL A 179 12.35 8.00 13.50
N ARG A 180 12.72 9.14 12.93
CA ARG A 180 13.18 10.32 13.67
C ARG A 180 11.98 11.19 14.03
N THR A 181 11.97 11.70 15.25
CA THR A 181 10.96 12.65 15.70
C THR A 181 11.02 13.94 14.85
N ALA A 182 9.89 14.32 14.28
CA ALA A 182 9.70 15.60 13.61
C ALA A 182 9.62 16.74 14.64
N LYS A 183 9.87 17.98 14.21
CA LYS A 183 9.64 19.16 15.06
C LYS A 183 8.16 19.22 15.44
N SER A 184 7.85 19.72 16.64
CA SER A 184 6.47 19.75 17.13
C SER A 184 5.51 20.49 16.20
N GLU A 185 6.00 21.51 15.49
CA GLU A 185 5.24 22.34 14.56
C GLU A 185 5.00 21.67 13.19
N ASP A 186 5.80 20.66 12.85
CA ASP A 186 5.74 19.92 11.58
C ASP A 186 5.26 18.47 11.79
N TYR A 187 4.89 18.10 13.02
CA TYR A 187 4.71 16.69 13.37
C TYR A 187 3.58 16.03 12.57
N LEU A 188 2.44 16.72 12.41
CA LEU A 188 1.30 16.21 11.65
C LEU A 188 1.50 16.34 10.13
N ASP A 189 2.33 17.28 9.66
CA ASP A 189 2.75 17.35 8.25
C ASP A 189 3.61 16.13 7.89
N VAL A 190 4.58 15.79 8.75
CA VAL A 190 5.52 14.68 8.51
C VAL A 190 4.88 13.32 8.78
N PHE A 191 4.04 13.23 9.82
CA PHE A 191 3.42 12.01 10.33
C PHE A 191 1.90 12.19 10.57
N PRO A 192 1.09 12.42 9.52
CA PRO A 192 -0.35 12.63 9.67
C PRO A 192 -1.06 11.41 10.29
N ASN A 193 -0.59 10.22 9.93
CA ASN A 193 -1.07 8.93 10.44
C ASN A 193 -0.35 8.46 11.71
N GLN A 194 0.32 9.37 12.44
CA GLN A 194 1.16 9.06 13.59
C GLN A 194 2.37 8.20 13.20
N MET A 195 2.86 7.37 14.13
CA MET A 195 4.04 6.55 13.94
C MET A 195 3.87 5.63 12.72
N PRO A 196 4.77 5.71 11.72
CA PRO A 196 4.69 4.89 10.51
C PRO A 196 4.60 3.40 10.80
N GLU A 197 3.67 2.71 10.14
CA GLU A 197 3.53 1.25 10.23
C GLU A 197 4.07 0.58 8.97
N HIS A 198 5.09 -0.25 9.13
CA HIS A 198 5.76 -0.89 8.00
C HIS A 198 4.99 -2.12 7.49
N SER A 199 4.73 -2.15 6.19
CA SER A 199 4.44 -3.37 5.45
C SER A 199 5.25 -3.43 4.16
N ALA A 200 5.36 -4.63 3.56
CA ALA A 200 6.12 -4.78 2.33
C ALA A 200 5.55 -5.86 1.42
N VAL A 201 5.67 -5.62 0.12
CA VAL A 201 5.58 -6.64 -0.93
C VAL A 201 6.97 -7.24 -1.11
N GLY A 202 7.08 -8.55 -1.02
CA GLY A 202 8.33 -9.27 -1.19
C GLY A 202 8.18 -10.54 -2.02
N ASN A 203 9.26 -10.91 -2.70
CA ASN A 203 9.42 -12.18 -3.39
C ASN A 203 9.99 -13.19 -2.39
N GLY A 204 9.19 -14.17 -2.00
CA GLY A 204 9.46 -15.15 -0.95
C GLY A 204 10.55 -16.18 -1.28
N ALA A 205 10.30 -17.44 -0.90
CA ALA A 205 11.32 -18.49 -0.90
C ALA A 205 11.90 -18.76 -2.30
N LEU A 206 13.18 -19.12 -2.32
CA LEU A 206 13.83 -19.74 -3.47
C LEU A 206 13.44 -21.22 -3.50
N LEU A 207 13.02 -21.73 -4.66
CA LEU A 207 12.43 -23.05 -4.82
C LEU A 207 13.27 -23.95 -5.71
N TYR A 208 13.39 -25.22 -5.32
CA TYR A 208 14.00 -26.24 -6.16
C TYR A 208 13.09 -26.54 -7.36
N ASP A 209 13.62 -26.32 -8.56
CA ASP A 209 12.97 -26.76 -9.81
C ASP A 209 13.68 -27.99 -10.41
N PRO A 210 13.07 -29.18 -10.38
CA PRO A 210 13.67 -30.40 -10.96
C PRO A 210 13.82 -30.32 -12.49
N ARG A 211 13.08 -29.45 -13.19
CA ARG A 211 13.28 -29.20 -14.63
C ARG A 211 14.64 -28.57 -14.91
N LYS A 212 15.23 -27.93 -13.90
CA LYS A 212 16.54 -27.26 -13.95
C LYS A 212 17.65 -28.05 -13.28
N ASP A 213 17.44 -29.32 -12.92
CA ASP A 213 18.46 -30.19 -12.33
C ASP A 213 18.89 -31.27 -13.34
N SER A 214 20.07 -31.10 -13.93
CA SER A 214 20.65 -32.06 -14.88
C SER A 214 20.94 -33.44 -14.29
N THR A 215 20.95 -33.60 -12.95
CA THR A 215 21.15 -34.89 -12.28
C THR A 215 19.85 -35.64 -12.02
N GLN A 216 18.69 -34.98 -12.19
CA GLN A 216 17.36 -35.53 -11.92
C GLN A 216 16.45 -35.57 -13.17
N GLY A 217 17.05 -35.55 -14.36
CA GLY A 217 16.34 -35.62 -15.64
C GLY A 217 15.90 -34.28 -16.23
N GLY A 218 16.21 -33.16 -15.56
CA GLY A 218 16.05 -31.81 -16.09
C GLY A 218 17.28 -31.33 -16.87
N SER A 219 17.37 -30.01 -17.08
CA SER A 219 18.50 -29.33 -17.72
C SER A 219 18.83 -28.04 -16.97
N GLY A 220 19.96 -28.02 -16.25
CA GLY A 220 20.42 -26.84 -15.53
C GLY A 220 21.29 -27.15 -14.30
N SER A 221 21.56 -26.10 -13.53
CA SER A 221 22.47 -26.10 -12.39
C SER A 221 21.81 -26.33 -11.02
N HIS A 222 20.48 -26.44 -10.94
CA HIS A 222 19.80 -26.68 -9.67
C HIS A 222 20.21 -28.03 -9.09
N ARG A 223 20.36 -28.12 -7.77
CA ARG A 223 20.59 -29.39 -7.05
C ARG A 223 19.70 -29.42 -5.81
N TYR A 224 18.94 -30.50 -5.62
CA TYR A 224 18.02 -30.60 -4.47
C TYR A 224 18.73 -30.57 -3.11
N GLU A 225 20.01 -30.93 -3.06
CA GLU A 225 20.82 -30.93 -1.83
C GLU A 225 21.52 -29.59 -1.57
N ASN A 226 21.50 -28.66 -2.54
CA ASN A 226 22.16 -27.37 -2.44
C ASN A 226 21.16 -26.21 -2.66
N PRO A 227 20.54 -25.68 -1.59
CA PRO A 227 19.60 -24.57 -1.66
C PRO A 227 20.17 -23.28 -2.26
N SER A 228 21.49 -23.11 -2.32
CA SER A 228 22.10 -21.92 -2.95
C SER A 228 21.93 -21.90 -4.47
N THR A 229 21.59 -23.04 -5.08
CA THR A 229 21.34 -23.16 -6.52
C THR A 229 19.90 -22.88 -6.91
N TRP A 230 18.99 -22.76 -5.94
CA TRP A 230 17.57 -22.56 -6.18
C TRP A 230 17.27 -21.09 -6.51
N GLU A 231 16.19 -20.86 -7.24
CA GLU A 231 15.80 -19.52 -7.69
C GLU A 231 14.35 -19.20 -7.27
N PHE A 232 13.97 -17.94 -7.36
CA PHE A 232 12.61 -17.51 -7.08
C PHE A 232 11.62 -18.05 -8.13
N SER A 233 10.45 -18.53 -7.66
CA SER A 233 9.37 -18.93 -8.56
C SER A 233 8.00 -18.71 -7.92
N LYS A 234 7.01 -18.39 -8.77
CA LYS A 234 5.58 -18.30 -8.42
C LYS A 234 4.80 -19.57 -8.75
N ASN A 235 5.50 -20.61 -9.21
CA ASN A 235 4.92 -21.87 -9.64
C ASN A 235 4.43 -22.70 -8.46
N ILE A 236 3.12 -22.96 -8.41
CA ILE A 236 2.46 -23.57 -7.24
C ILE A 236 2.89 -25.04 -7.05
N ALA A 237 3.19 -25.78 -8.13
CA ALA A 237 3.69 -27.14 -8.01
C ALA A 237 5.08 -27.18 -7.33
N LEU A 238 5.94 -26.21 -7.63
CA LEU A 238 7.24 -26.08 -6.96
C LEU A 238 7.09 -25.64 -5.49
N MET A 239 6.15 -24.74 -5.19
CA MET A 239 5.81 -24.38 -3.81
C MET A 239 5.37 -25.61 -3.01
N ARG A 240 4.53 -26.45 -3.62
CA ARG A 240 4.01 -27.67 -3.00
C ARG A 240 5.10 -28.72 -2.78
N LEU A 241 5.98 -28.91 -3.76
CA LEU A 241 7.14 -29.79 -3.64
C LEU A 241 8.05 -29.33 -2.51
N TRP A 242 8.39 -28.04 -2.48
CA TRP A 242 9.17 -27.44 -1.39
C TRP A 242 8.49 -27.68 -0.04
N HIS A 243 7.19 -27.46 0.07
CA HIS A 243 6.44 -27.64 1.32
C HIS A 243 6.45 -29.10 1.81
N LEU A 244 6.35 -30.10 0.91
CA LEU A 244 6.49 -31.51 1.30
C LEU A 244 7.89 -31.84 1.84
N CYS A 245 8.93 -31.22 1.28
CA CYS A 245 10.31 -31.51 1.64
C CYS A 245 10.87 -30.63 2.77
N HIS A 246 10.25 -29.49 3.06
CA HIS A 246 10.70 -28.54 4.07
C HIS A 246 10.29 -28.97 5.49
N PRO A 247 11.10 -28.69 6.53
CA PRO A 247 10.77 -29.00 7.93
C PRO A 247 9.44 -28.43 8.46
N VAL A 248 8.97 -27.31 7.90
CA VAL A 248 7.69 -26.67 8.28
C VAL A 248 6.48 -27.23 7.55
N GLY A 249 6.68 -28.22 6.68
CA GLY A 249 5.61 -28.95 6.03
C GLY A 249 5.76 -30.44 6.26
N GLY A 250 6.10 -31.21 5.23
CA GLY A 250 6.17 -32.67 5.30
C GLY A 250 7.49 -33.25 5.81
N LYS A 251 8.59 -32.47 5.78
CA LYS A 251 9.97 -32.91 6.12
C LYS A 251 10.39 -34.21 5.40
N MET A 252 9.90 -34.41 4.18
CA MET A 252 10.20 -35.60 3.37
C MET A 252 11.50 -35.41 2.58
N SER A 253 12.23 -36.49 2.31
CA SER A 253 13.38 -36.43 1.40
C SER A 253 12.92 -36.22 -0.04
N TYR A 254 13.64 -35.39 -0.81
CA TYR A 254 13.46 -35.27 -2.26
C TYR A 254 13.61 -36.62 -2.98
N THR A 255 14.40 -37.56 -2.43
CA THR A 255 14.55 -38.92 -2.97
C THR A 255 13.26 -39.76 -2.90
N ASN A 256 12.34 -39.39 -2.00
CA ASN A 256 11.02 -40.03 -1.89
C ASN A 256 10.02 -39.45 -2.90
N MET A 257 10.38 -38.39 -3.62
CA MET A 257 9.53 -37.79 -4.64
C MET A 257 9.78 -38.46 -5.98
N TYR A 258 8.70 -38.73 -6.72
CA TYR A 258 8.81 -39.14 -8.12
C TYR A 258 8.90 -37.89 -9.00
N LEU A 259 10.11 -37.37 -9.16
CA LEU A 259 10.38 -36.08 -9.80
C LEU A 259 9.82 -35.91 -11.23
N PRO A 260 9.68 -36.95 -12.09
CA PRO A 260 9.04 -36.77 -13.41
C PRO A 260 7.60 -36.25 -13.33
N ASP A 261 6.81 -36.68 -12.34
CA ASP A 261 5.43 -36.18 -12.15
C ASP A 261 5.46 -34.70 -11.71
N TRP A 262 6.43 -34.33 -10.86
CA TRP A 262 6.62 -32.94 -10.42
C TRP A 262 7.13 -32.01 -11.55
N ILE A 263 8.00 -32.52 -12.42
CA ILE A 263 8.43 -31.85 -13.67
C ILE A 263 7.21 -31.56 -14.56
N ASN A 264 6.33 -32.54 -14.73
CA ASN A 264 5.10 -32.35 -15.49
C ASN A 264 4.21 -31.29 -14.83
N ALA A 265 3.93 -31.41 -13.53
CA ALA A 265 3.09 -30.45 -12.80
C ALA A 265 3.63 -29.01 -12.87
N ALA A 266 4.94 -28.83 -12.71
CA ALA A 266 5.57 -27.51 -12.87
C ALA A 266 5.42 -26.97 -14.30
N THR A 267 5.55 -27.83 -15.31
CA THR A 267 5.34 -27.46 -16.72
C THR A 267 3.89 -27.04 -16.99
N ILE A 268 2.90 -27.74 -16.44
CA ILE A 268 1.48 -27.37 -16.54
C ILE A 268 1.20 -26.04 -15.86
N CYS A 269 1.78 -25.80 -14.68
CA CYS A 269 1.61 -24.53 -13.99
C CYS A 269 2.14 -23.34 -14.82
N ASP A 270 3.23 -23.53 -15.57
CA ASP A 270 3.85 -22.50 -16.42
C ASP A 270 3.29 -22.41 -17.85
N GLN A 271 2.23 -23.17 -18.17
CA GLN A 271 1.53 -23.01 -19.45
C GLN A 271 0.96 -21.58 -19.56
N ASN A 272 1.08 -21.00 -20.75
CA ASN A 272 0.46 -19.72 -21.06
C ASN A 272 -1.05 -19.91 -21.26
N VAL A 273 -1.85 -19.09 -20.59
CA VAL A 273 -3.30 -18.99 -20.79
C VAL A 273 -3.67 -17.56 -21.15
N THR A 274 -4.69 -17.41 -22.00
CA THR A 274 -5.19 -16.11 -22.42
C THR A 274 -6.20 -15.58 -21.40
N ASN A 275 -6.08 -14.30 -21.06
CA ASN A 275 -7.07 -13.60 -20.24
C ASN A 275 -8.10 -12.88 -21.12
N ARG A 276 -9.16 -12.37 -20.51
CA ARG A 276 -10.26 -11.68 -21.19
C ARG A 276 -9.79 -10.51 -22.06
N SER A 277 -8.77 -9.78 -21.63
CA SER A 277 -8.22 -8.65 -22.37
C SER A 277 -7.33 -9.06 -23.55
N GLY A 278 -7.19 -10.36 -23.82
CA GLY A 278 -6.29 -10.91 -24.85
C GLY A 278 -4.83 -11.01 -24.42
N GLY A 279 -4.50 -10.61 -23.20
CA GLY A 279 -3.19 -10.79 -22.58
C GLY A 279 -2.90 -12.25 -22.24
N THR A 280 -1.64 -12.53 -21.88
CA THR A 280 -1.21 -13.88 -21.48
C THR A 280 -0.75 -13.87 -20.04
N GLU A 281 -1.16 -14.89 -19.28
CA GLU A 281 -0.65 -15.17 -17.94
C GLU A 281 -0.32 -16.66 -17.78
N LYS A 282 0.28 -17.02 -16.65
CA LYS A 282 0.62 -18.42 -16.35
C LYS A 282 -0.57 -19.14 -15.74
N ARG A 283 -0.75 -20.42 -16.10
CA ARG A 283 -1.91 -21.21 -15.73
C ARG A 283 -2.09 -21.32 -14.22
N TYR A 284 -1.06 -21.68 -13.47
CA TYR A 284 -1.14 -21.85 -12.02
C TYR A 284 0.05 -21.21 -11.32
N ASN A 285 -0.01 -19.89 -11.20
CA ASN A 285 0.93 -19.10 -10.41
C ASN A 285 0.21 -18.34 -9.30
N GLY A 286 0.92 -18.09 -8.21
CA GLY A 286 0.37 -17.29 -7.12
C GLY A 286 1.40 -16.99 -6.05
N GLY A 287 0.90 -16.64 -4.87
CA GLY A 287 1.72 -16.37 -3.71
C GLY A 287 0.86 -16.23 -2.46
N PHE A 288 1.38 -16.72 -1.35
CA PHE A 288 0.76 -16.58 -0.03
C PHE A 288 1.81 -16.78 1.06
N TRP A 289 1.39 -16.64 2.30
CA TRP A 289 2.22 -16.89 3.45
C TRP A 289 1.45 -17.69 4.50
N PHE A 290 2.19 -18.37 5.37
CA PHE A 290 1.66 -19.11 6.50
C PHE A 290 2.67 -19.07 7.64
N ARG A 291 2.27 -19.36 8.86
CA ARG A 291 3.17 -19.47 10.01
C ARG A 291 3.62 -20.90 10.22
N ALA A 292 4.79 -21.11 10.80
CA ALA A 292 5.31 -22.44 11.11
C ALA A 292 4.42 -23.24 12.09
N SER A 293 3.47 -22.59 12.75
CA SER A 293 2.47 -23.20 13.65
C SER A 293 1.17 -23.60 12.95
N ASN A 294 0.95 -23.19 11.69
CA ASN A 294 -0.22 -23.65 10.93
C ASN A 294 -0.10 -25.15 10.63
N ASP A 295 -1.25 -25.83 10.49
CA ASP A 295 -1.29 -27.25 10.14
C ASP A 295 -0.74 -27.46 8.71
N PRO A 296 0.35 -28.22 8.53
CA PRO A 296 0.89 -28.53 7.20
C PRO A 296 -0.15 -29.13 6.24
N ILE A 297 -1.13 -29.87 6.73
CA ILE A 297 -2.17 -30.47 5.88
C ILE A 297 -3.04 -29.38 5.26
N GLU A 298 -3.37 -28.34 6.03
CA GLU A 298 -4.18 -27.21 5.56
C GLU A 298 -3.39 -26.34 4.58
N VAL A 299 -2.15 -26.00 4.91
CA VAL A 299 -1.23 -25.26 4.03
C VAL A 299 -1.04 -26.00 2.69
N GLY A 300 -0.85 -27.32 2.74
CA GLY A 300 -0.79 -28.15 1.54
C GLY A 300 -2.09 -28.14 0.73
N ARG A 301 -3.25 -28.18 1.40
CA ARG A 301 -4.57 -28.14 0.76
C ARG A 301 -4.79 -26.84 -0.02
N VAL A 302 -4.37 -25.69 0.52
CA VAL A 302 -4.46 -24.39 -0.17
C VAL A 302 -3.73 -24.44 -1.52
N MET A 303 -2.51 -25.00 -1.56
CA MET A 303 -1.73 -25.16 -2.78
C MET A 303 -2.34 -26.20 -3.74
N ASP A 304 -2.76 -27.36 -3.20
CA ASP A 304 -3.35 -28.44 -3.98
C ASP A 304 -4.65 -27.97 -4.66
N GLU A 305 -5.48 -27.21 -3.95
CA GLU A 305 -6.68 -26.59 -4.51
C GLU A 305 -6.32 -25.51 -5.55
N ALA A 306 -5.39 -24.59 -5.26
CA ALA A 306 -5.06 -23.49 -6.18
C ALA A 306 -4.55 -23.99 -7.55
N ALA A 307 -3.75 -25.06 -7.59
CA ALA A 307 -3.21 -25.62 -8.83
C ALA A 307 -3.87 -26.93 -9.29
N GLU A 308 -5.01 -27.31 -8.70
CA GLU A 308 -5.77 -28.51 -9.08
C GLU A 308 -4.94 -29.80 -9.00
N MET A 309 -4.03 -29.88 -8.03
CA MET A 309 -3.11 -31.00 -7.88
C MET A 309 -3.72 -32.12 -7.03
N VAL A 310 -3.39 -33.36 -7.40
CA VAL A 310 -3.70 -34.54 -6.57
C VAL A 310 -2.40 -35.26 -6.28
N VAL A 311 -1.90 -35.10 -5.05
CA VAL A 311 -0.72 -35.82 -4.56
C VAL A 311 -1.13 -37.27 -4.27
N TYR A 312 -0.29 -38.23 -4.62
CA TYR A 312 -0.57 -39.65 -4.40
C TYR A 312 0.70 -40.45 -4.15
N GLN A 313 0.56 -41.59 -3.48
CA GLN A 313 1.65 -42.54 -3.34
C GLN A 313 1.60 -43.56 -4.47
N ARG A 314 2.74 -43.77 -5.13
CA ARG A 314 2.92 -44.72 -6.21
C ARG A 314 3.21 -46.13 -5.68
N ALA A 315 3.14 -47.13 -6.56
CA ALA A 315 3.43 -48.53 -6.23
C ALA A 315 4.86 -48.76 -5.73
N ASP A 316 5.82 -47.93 -6.13
CA ASP A 316 7.22 -47.96 -5.70
C ASP A 316 7.47 -47.24 -4.36
N GLY A 317 6.40 -46.77 -3.70
CA GLY A 317 6.46 -46.05 -2.43
C GLY A 317 6.81 -44.57 -2.56
N LYS A 318 7.16 -44.09 -3.76
CA LYS A 318 7.44 -42.67 -4.00
C LYS A 318 6.16 -41.84 -4.08
N ILE A 319 6.30 -40.54 -3.87
CA ILE A 319 5.19 -39.58 -3.90
C ILE A 319 5.19 -38.88 -5.27
N GLY A 320 4.12 -39.12 -6.01
CA GLY A 320 3.82 -38.46 -7.28
C GLY A 320 2.74 -37.40 -7.13
N VAL A 321 2.51 -36.66 -8.21
CA VAL A 321 1.45 -35.64 -8.28
C VAL A 321 0.78 -35.68 -9.64
N HIS A 322 -0.54 -35.68 -9.67
CA HIS A 322 -1.29 -35.37 -10.89
C HIS A 322 -1.43 -33.85 -10.99
N ALA A 323 -1.01 -33.30 -12.13
CA ALA A 323 -1.17 -31.89 -12.43
C ALA A 323 -2.65 -31.51 -12.64
N GLY A 324 -2.96 -30.22 -12.56
CA GLY A 324 -4.26 -29.63 -12.89
C GLY A 324 -4.58 -29.63 -14.38
N GLU A 325 -4.48 -30.79 -15.03
CA GLU A 325 -4.76 -30.97 -16.46
C GLU A 325 -5.63 -32.20 -16.71
N TYR A 326 -6.22 -32.24 -17.90
CA TYR A 326 -6.86 -33.45 -18.39
C TYR A 326 -5.79 -34.39 -18.97
N VAL A 327 -5.76 -35.62 -18.46
CA VAL A 327 -4.97 -36.71 -19.03
C VAL A 327 -5.94 -37.77 -19.52
N ALA A 328 -5.84 -38.12 -20.80
CA ALA A 328 -6.67 -39.17 -21.38
C ALA A 328 -6.49 -40.46 -20.57
N PRO A 329 -7.58 -41.10 -20.10
CA PRO A 329 -7.46 -42.31 -19.30
C PRO A 329 -6.82 -43.45 -20.10
N ASP A 330 -5.88 -44.15 -19.46
CA ASP A 330 -5.24 -45.35 -20.01
C ASP A 330 -5.92 -46.65 -19.55
N ILE A 331 -6.73 -46.59 -18.49
CA ILE A 331 -7.48 -47.73 -17.95
C ILE A 331 -8.94 -47.68 -18.44
N THR A 332 -9.42 -48.79 -18.98
CA THR A 332 -10.83 -48.94 -19.39
C THR A 332 -11.54 -50.04 -18.60
N LEU A 333 -12.58 -49.64 -17.87
CA LEU A 333 -13.51 -50.54 -17.19
C LEU A 333 -14.70 -50.85 -18.10
N ASN A 334 -14.97 -52.13 -18.29
CA ASN A 334 -16.06 -52.66 -19.10
C ASN A 334 -16.94 -53.61 -18.26
N ALA A 335 -18.00 -54.15 -18.87
CA ALA A 335 -18.92 -55.03 -18.16
C ALA A 335 -18.28 -56.34 -17.64
N VAL A 336 -17.14 -56.76 -18.19
CA VAL A 336 -16.45 -58.01 -17.79
C VAL A 336 -15.61 -57.80 -16.53
N ASN A 337 -14.89 -56.68 -16.43
CA ASN A 337 -14.02 -56.37 -15.29
C ASN A 337 -14.72 -55.56 -14.18
N THR A 338 -15.98 -55.16 -14.40
CA THR A 338 -16.77 -54.42 -13.41
C THR A 338 -17.72 -55.37 -12.67
N HIS A 339 -17.49 -55.57 -11.37
CA HIS A 339 -18.36 -56.39 -10.53
C HIS A 339 -19.70 -55.70 -10.25
N SER A 340 -19.69 -54.41 -9.91
CA SER A 340 -20.92 -53.64 -9.77
C SER A 340 -20.69 -52.16 -10.05
N ILE A 341 -21.73 -51.49 -10.55
CA ILE A 341 -21.71 -50.06 -10.85
C ILE A 341 -23.03 -49.42 -10.46
N ARG A 342 -22.94 -48.29 -9.76
CA ARG A 342 -24.06 -47.43 -9.40
C ARG A 342 -23.86 -46.09 -10.07
N VAL A 343 -24.84 -45.67 -10.85
CA VAL A 343 -24.85 -44.36 -11.51
C VAL A 343 -26.04 -43.57 -10.99
N ASP A 344 -25.78 -42.40 -10.42
CA ASP A 344 -26.84 -41.48 -10.04
C ASP A 344 -27.38 -40.82 -11.32
N LYS A 345 -28.53 -41.31 -11.78
CA LYS A 345 -29.19 -40.82 -13.01
C LYS A 345 -29.93 -39.50 -12.80
N ASN A 346 -30.50 -39.30 -11.61
CA ASN A 346 -31.30 -38.12 -11.28
C ASN A 346 -30.55 -37.23 -10.29
N LYS A 347 -30.47 -35.94 -10.60
CA LYS A 347 -29.97 -34.92 -9.66
C LYS A 347 -31.15 -34.33 -8.89
N ARG A 348 -31.00 -34.21 -7.57
CA ARG A 348 -31.97 -33.45 -6.77
C ARG A 348 -31.71 -31.96 -7.03
N ARG A 349 -32.78 -31.16 -7.19
CA ARG A 349 -32.66 -29.70 -7.37
C ARG A 349 -31.87 -29.05 -6.22
N SER A 350 -32.05 -29.53 -4.99
CA SER A 350 -31.28 -29.05 -3.83
C SER A 350 -29.79 -29.38 -3.83
N ALA A 351 -29.31 -30.24 -4.74
CA ALA A 351 -27.91 -30.66 -4.81
C ALA A 351 -27.13 -30.01 -5.97
N THR A 352 -27.81 -29.32 -6.89
CA THR A 352 -27.17 -28.61 -8.01
C THR A 352 -26.86 -27.17 -7.64
N VAL A 353 -25.85 -26.60 -8.27
CA VAL A 353 -25.37 -25.23 -8.04
C VAL A 353 -25.69 -24.40 -9.28
N LEU A 354 -26.27 -23.21 -9.09
CA LEU A 354 -26.60 -22.27 -10.16
C LEU A 354 -25.49 -21.28 -10.47
N GLY A 355 -24.65 -20.96 -9.47
CA GLY A 355 -23.48 -20.12 -9.66
C GLY A 355 -22.41 -20.32 -8.59
N VAL A 356 -21.18 -19.98 -8.92
CA VAL A 356 -20.05 -19.97 -7.98
C VAL A 356 -19.57 -18.53 -7.86
N ARG A 357 -19.60 -17.99 -6.65
CA ARG A 357 -18.93 -16.73 -6.30
C ARG A 357 -17.49 -17.05 -5.96
N GLY A 358 -16.55 -16.17 -6.24
CA GLY A 358 -15.19 -16.41 -5.79
C GLY A 358 -14.41 -15.16 -5.51
N ARG A 359 -13.34 -15.34 -4.74
CA ARG A 359 -12.48 -14.28 -4.23
C ARG A 359 -11.04 -14.56 -4.55
N TYR A 360 -10.29 -13.52 -4.85
CA TYR A 360 -8.87 -13.60 -5.18
C TYR A 360 -8.13 -12.36 -4.67
N VAL A 361 -6.81 -12.46 -4.61
CA VAL A 361 -5.95 -11.37 -4.16
C VAL A 361 -5.59 -10.50 -5.36
N ASN A 362 -6.00 -9.24 -5.37
CA ASN A 362 -5.71 -8.32 -6.47
C ASN A 362 -4.35 -7.65 -6.28
N THR A 363 -3.37 -8.08 -7.08
CA THR A 363 -1.99 -7.54 -7.02
C THR A 363 -1.85 -6.12 -7.54
N ALA A 364 -2.79 -5.63 -8.36
CA ALA A 364 -2.79 -4.26 -8.86
C ALA A 364 -3.30 -3.25 -7.82
N LYS A 365 -4.11 -3.72 -6.87
CA LYS A 365 -4.72 -2.93 -5.77
C LYS A 365 -4.09 -3.27 -4.43
N ASP A 366 -2.76 -3.32 -4.40
CA ASP A 366 -2.01 -3.53 -3.16
C ASP A 366 -2.32 -4.81 -2.39
N TYR A 367 -2.63 -5.89 -3.13
CA TYR A 367 -2.84 -7.24 -2.60
C TYR A 367 -4.06 -7.36 -1.67
N ILE A 368 -5.08 -6.52 -1.86
CA ILE A 368 -6.37 -6.69 -1.17
C ILE A 368 -7.18 -7.85 -1.77
N THR A 369 -8.07 -8.43 -0.99
CA THR A 369 -8.97 -9.48 -1.46
C THR A 369 -10.21 -8.87 -2.12
N GLU A 370 -10.50 -9.23 -3.36
CA GLU A 370 -11.67 -8.76 -4.11
C GLU A 370 -12.52 -9.92 -4.63
N ASP A 371 -13.80 -9.63 -4.88
CA ASP A 371 -14.72 -10.57 -5.52
C ASP A 371 -14.42 -10.63 -7.04
N ALA A 372 -14.32 -11.85 -7.55
CA ALA A 372 -14.31 -12.12 -8.98
C ALA A 372 -15.75 -12.14 -9.52
N ALA A 373 -15.89 -12.05 -10.85
CA ALA A 373 -17.19 -12.23 -11.51
C ALA A 373 -17.84 -13.56 -11.08
N ILE A 374 -19.17 -13.64 -11.07
CA ILE A 374 -19.87 -14.88 -10.74
C ILE A 374 -19.83 -15.81 -11.96
N TYR A 375 -19.34 -17.04 -11.78
CA TYR A 375 -19.45 -18.07 -12.80
C TYR A 375 -20.80 -18.79 -12.70
N GLY A 376 -21.59 -18.74 -13.77
CA GLY A 376 -22.97 -19.23 -13.81
C GLY A 376 -24.00 -18.12 -13.59
N ASP A 377 -25.27 -18.48 -13.58
CA ASP A 377 -26.37 -17.52 -13.45
C ASP A 377 -27.31 -17.94 -12.31
N PRO A 378 -27.04 -17.51 -11.06
CA PRO A 378 -27.91 -17.79 -9.93
C PRO A 378 -29.19 -16.95 -9.91
N TYR A 379 -29.36 -15.98 -10.82
CA TYR A 379 -30.47 -15.01 -10.84
C TYR A 379 -31.33 -15.09 -12.11
N GLY A 380 -31.01 -15.98 -13.05
CA GLY A 380 -31.69 -16.11 -14.34
C GLY A 380 -33.15 -16.56 -14.26
N ASP A 381 -33.53 -17.26 -13.18
CA ASP A 381 -34.91 -17.71 -12.94
C ASP A 381 -35.57 -16.84 -11.87
N VAL A 382 -36.44 -15.90 -12.29
CA VAL A 382 -37.13 -14.93 -11.40
C VAL A 382 -38.00 -15.62 -10.32
N ASP A 383 -38.47 -16.84 -10.59
CA ASP A 383 -39.32 -17.63 -9.67
C ASP A 383 -38.54 -18.70 -8.87
N ASP A 384 -37.21 -18.80 -9.00
CA ASP A 384 -36.39 -19.68 -8.16
C ASP A 384 -35.94 -18.93 -6.90
N SER A 385 -36.69 -19.08 -5.80
CA SER A 385 -36.35 -18.52 -4.49
C SER A 385 -35.15 -19.22 -3.80
N THR A 386 -34.49 -20.18 -4.45
CA THR A 386 -33.34 -20.89 -3.91
C THR A 386 -32.03 -20.39 -4.52
N GLU A 387 -31.32 -19.50 -3.83
CA GLU A 387 -29.95 -19.10 -4.17
C GLU A 387 -28.99 -20.27 -3.93
N ARG A 388 -28.90 -21.20 -4.89
CA ARG A 388 -28.01 -22.37 -4.83
C ARG A 388 -26.61 -22.00 -5.30
N THR A 389 -25.93 -21.18 -4.53
CA THR A 389 -24.57 -20.73 -4.82
C THR A 389 -23.52 -21.46 -3.98
N LYS A 390 -22.27 -21.45 -4.47
CA LYS A 390 -21.09 -21.83 -3.68
C LYS A 390 -20.08 -20.70 -3.70
N THR A 391 -19.24 -20.63 -2.68
CA THR A 391 -18.11 -19.70 -2.63
C THR A 391 -16.81 -20.47 -2.82
N PHE A 392 -15.94 -19.95 -3.68
CA PHE A 392 -14.57 -20.39 -3.87
C PHE A 392 -13.62 -19.28 -3.42
N GLU A 393 -12.84 -19.52 -2.37
CA GLU A 393 -11.89 -18.56 -1.83
C GLU A 393 -10.56 -19.28 -1.61
N ASN A 394 -9.47 -18.70 -2.08
CA ASN A 394 -8.14 -19.25 -1.90
C ASN A 394 -7.10 -18.12 -1.88
N ALA A 395 -6.46 -17.91 -0.72
CA ALA A 395 -5.52 -16.82 -0.48
C ALA A 395 -4.25 -16.84 -1.36
N LEU A 396 -3.97 -17.97 -2.04
CA LEU A 396 -2.83 -18.11 -2.93
C LEU A 396 -3.08 -17.52 -4.32
N ILE A 397 -4.35 -17.46 -4.75
CA ILE A 397 -4.73 -17.06 -6.11
C ILE A 397 -4.70 -15.53 -6.23
N GLN A 398 -3.90 -15.06 -7.17
CA GLN A 398 -3.56 -13.64 -7.33
C GLN A 398 -4.02 -13.02 -8.67
N SER A 399 -4.88 -13.73 -9.40
CA SER A 399 -5.41 -13.30 -10.69
C SER A 399 -6.89 -13.67 -10.82
N HIS A 400 -7.65 -12.74 -11.40
CA HIS A 400 -9.06 -12.91 -11.70
C HIS A 400 -9.29 -14.13 -12.62
N ASN A 401 -8.55 -14.23 -13.72
CA ASN A 401 -8.66 -15.34 -14.68
C ASN A 401 -8.38 -16.70 -14.04
N HIS A 402 -7.38 -16.78 -13.16
CA HIS A 402 -7.08 -18.01 -12.41
C HIS A 402 -8.25 -18.38 -11.49
N CYS A 403 -8.81 -17.40 -10.76
CA CYS A 403 -10.00 -17.60 -9.95
C CYS A 403 -11.20 -18.08 -10.80
N GLN A 404 -11.43 -17.50 -11.98
CA GLN A 404 -12.52 -17.89 -12.88
C GLN A 404 -12.41 -19.33 -13.40
N ARG A 405 -11.21 -19.75 -13.81
CA ARG A 405 -10.96 -21.14 -14.20
C ARG A 405 -11.26 -22.10 -13.05
N LYS A 406 -10.96 -21.70 -11.82
CA LYS A 406 -11.27 -22.46 -10.61
C LYS A 406 -12.76 -22.50 -10.31
N GLN A 407 -13.47 -21.37 -10.44
CA GLN A 407 -14.93 -21.33 -10.29
C GLN A 407 -15.63 -22.23 -11.31
N LYS A 408 -15.20 -22.25 -12.58
CA LYS A 408 -15.69 -23.18 -13.61
C LYS A 408 -15.55 -24.63 -13.17
N LEU A 409 -14.37 -25.03 -12.70
CA LEU A 409 -14.14 -26.41 -12.24
C LEU A 409 -15.04 -26.76 -11.04
N VAL A 410 -15.18 -25.86 -10.07
CA VAL A 410 -16.08 -26.04 -8.92
C VAL A 410 -17.53 -26.18 -9.38
N TYR A 411 -17.97 -25.35 -10.31
CA TYR A 411 -19.31 -25.38 -10.89
C TYR A 411 -19.58 -26.71 -11.60
N THR A 412 -18.69 -27.10 -12.52
CA THR A 412 -18.81 -28.34 -13.30
C THR A 412 -18.83 -29.56 -12.39
N ARG A 413 -17.93 -29.64 -11.41
CA ARG A 413 -17.86 -30.78 -10.48
C ARG A 413 -19.05 -30.84 -9.52
N ALA A 414 -19.52 -29.69 -9.01
CA ALA A 414 -20.70 -29.65 -8.16
C ALA A 414 -21.94 -30.14 -8.91
N ASN A 415 -22.00 -29.87 -10.21
CA ASN A 415 -23.08 -30.30 -11.09
C ASN A 415 -22.81 -31.63 -11.80
N ALA A 416 -21.68 -32.31 -11.59
CA ALA A 416 -21.39 -33.56 -12.29
C ALA A 416 -22.19 -34.75 -11.74
N ARG A 417 -22.45 -35.76 -12.60
CA ARG A 417 -23.13 -36.99 -12.18
C ARG A 417 -22.17 -37.91 -11.45
N LYS A 418 -22.60 -38.47 -10.31
CA LYS A 418 -21.79 -39.37 -9.49
C LYS A 418 -21.91 -40.82 -9.95
N VAL A 419 -20.79 -41.54 -9.89
CA VAL A 419 -20.68 -42.95 -10.22
C VAL A 419 -19.88 -43.65 -9.12
N SER A 420 -20.36 -44.80 -8.64
CA SER A 420 -19.63 -45.69 -7.74
C SER A 420 -19.38 -47.02 -8.44
N ILE A 421 -18.15 -47.50 -8.39
CA ILE A 421 -17.68 -48.67 -9.15
C ILE A 421 -16.98 -49.63 -8.20
N VAL A 422 -17.30 -50.92 -8.35
CA VAL A 422 -16.52 -52.04 -7.81
C VAL A 422 -16.03 -52.85 -8.99
N ALA A 423 -14.71 -52.91 -9.16
CA ALA A 423 -14.03 -53.63 -10.22
C ALA A 423 -13.25 -54.83 -9.67
N ASP A 424 -12.98 -55.81 -10.52
CA ASP A 424 -12.14 -56.95 -10.22
C ASP A 424 -10.66 -56.52 -10.18
N TYR A 425 -10.00 -56.74 -9.04
CA TYR A 425 -8.59 -56.38 -8.86
C TYR A 425 -7.67 -57.18 -9.79
N THR A 426 -8.04 -58.40 -10.16
CA THR A 426 -7.22 -59.30 -10.98
C THR A 426 -7.26 -58.99 -12.47
N ALA A 427 -8.22 -58.16 -12.90
CA ALA A 427 -8.32 -57.77 -14.29
C ALA A 427 -7.15 -56.90 -14.72
N ASP A 428 -6.74 -57.04 -15.99
CA ASP A 428 -5.63 -56.30 -16.58
C ASP A 428 -5.81 -54.79 -16.39
N ASP A 429 -4.72 -54.13 -16.00
CA ASP A 429 -4.61 -52.70 -15.70
C ASP A 429 -5.46 -52.15 -14.55
N VAL A 430 -6.46 -52.88 -14.05
CA VAL A 430 -7.34 -52.42 -12.96
C VAL A 430 -6.57 -52.20 -11.65
N ARG A 431 -5.53 -53.01 -11.38
CA ARG A 431 -4.62 -52.81 -10.24
C ARG A 431 -3.96 -51.43 -10.20
N ASN A 432 -3.89 -50.72 -11.33
CA ASN A 432 -3.27 -49.40 -11.44
C ASN A 432 -4.25 -48.24 -11.22
N VAL A 433 -5.56 -48.51 -11.05
CA VAL A 433 -6.59 -47.50 -10.79
C VAL A 433 -6.26 -46.56 -9.61
N PRO A 434 -5.68 -47.02 -8.47
CA PRO A 434 -5.28 -46.13 -7.38
C PRO A 434 -4.26 -45.04 -7.77
N TYR A 435 -3.56 -45.22 -8.89
CA TYR A 435 -2.50 -44.32 -9.38
C TYR A 435 -2.96 -43.47 -10.58
N ARG A 436 -4.27 -43.38 -10.81
CA ARG A 436 -4.87 -42.59 -11.89
C ARG A 436 -5.90 -41.63 -11.33
N ARG A 437 -5.95 -40.44 -11.94
CA ARG A 437 -7.02 -39.46 -11.68
C ARG A 437 -8.28 -39.74 -12.49
N PHE A 438 -8.11 -40.23 -13.73
CA PHE A 438 -9.20 -40.48 -14.66
C PHE A 438 -9.20 -41.94 -15.12
N VAL A 439 -10.39 -42.51 -15.28
CA VAL A 439 -10.62 -43.85 -15.86
C VAL A 439 -11.73 -43.80 -16.90
N THR A 440 -11.62 -44.61 -17.95
CA THR A 440 -12.68 -44.77 -18.95
C THR A 440 -13.64 -45.86 -18.50
N VAL A 441 -14.95 -45.62 -18.60
CA VAL A 441 -15.99 -46.60 -18.28
C VAL A 441 -16.88 -46.82 -19.51
N HIS A 442 -16.85 -48.04 -20.03
CA HIS A 442 -17.71 -48.51 -21.09
C HIS A 442 -18.74 -49.52 -20.53
N TYR A 443 -19.89 -48.99 -20.11
CA TYR A 443 -21.00 -49.76 -19.55
C TYR A 443 -22.35 -49.29 -20.16
N PRO A 444 -22.63 -49.62 -21.44
CA PRO A 444 -23.77 -49.04 -22.17
C PRO A 444 -25.14 -49.28 -21.52
N SER A 445 -25.35 -50.41 -20.86
CA SER A 445 -26.61 -50.72 -20.15
C SER A 445 -26.91 -49.79 -18.96
N ARG A 446 -25.91 -49.01 -18.51
CA ARG A 446 -26.07 -47.96 -17.50
C ARG A 446 -26.00 -46.54 -18.07
N GLY A 447 -25.94 -46.40 -19.40
CA GLY A 447 -25.84 -45.13 -20.10
C GLY A 447 -24.44 -44.52 -20.06
N LEU A 448 -23.41 -45.35 -19.91
CA LEU A 448 -22.00 -44.93 -19.95
C LEU A 448 -21.35 -45.55 -21.18
N VAL A 449 -21.05 -44.73 -22.19
CA VAL A 449 -20.39 -45.18 -23.43
C VAL A 449 -19.06 -44.44 -23.52
N ASN A 450 -17.95 -45.15 -23.26
CA ASN A 450 -16.60 -44.57 -23.18
C ASN A 450 -16.56 -43.29 -22.32
N ALA A 451 -17.31 -43.30 -21.22
CA ALA A 451 -17.47 -42.13 -20.39
C ALA A 451 -16.25 -41.96 -19.50
N THR A 452 -15.72 -40.74 -19.40
CA THR A 452 -14.58 -40.46 -18.51
C THR A 452 -15.09 -40.20 -17.09
N VAL A 453 -14.49 -40.90 -16.12
CA VAL A 453 -14.76 -40.71 -14.69
C VAL A 453 -13.52 -40.10 -14.03
N GLU A 454 -13.65 -38.91 -13.44
CA GLU A 454 -12.68 -38.37 -12.49
C GLU A 454 -12.90 -39.06 -11.13
N ILE A 455 -11.87 -39.70 -10.59
CA ILE A 455 -11.93 -40.38 -9.30
C ILE A 455 -11.89 -39.30 -8.21
N THR A 456 -12.92 -39.28 -7.36
CA THR A 456 -13.08 -38.26 -6.30
C THR A 456 -12.99 -38.84 -4.89
N SER A 457 -13.14 -40.17 -4.73
CA SER A 457 -12.96 -40.84 -3.44
C SER A 457 -11.61 -41.51 -3.36
N SER A 458 -11.18 -41.82 -2.14
CA SER A 458 -10.11 -42.80 -1.93
C SER A 458 -10.47 -44.14 -2.58
N VAL A 459 -9.50 -44.76 -3.23
CA VAL A 459 -9.65 -46.08 -3.83
C VAL A 459 -9.41 -47.13 -2.75
N SER A 460 -10.39 -47.99 -2.50
CA SER A 460 -10.30 -49.08 -1.53
C SER A 460 -9.96 -50.39 -2.22
N ILE A 461 -8.98 -51.12 -1.68
CA ILE A 461 -8.54 -52.42 -2.18
C ILE A 461 -8.87 -53.49 -1.15
N ASP A 462 -9.73 -54.42 -1.52
CA ASP A 462 -10.07 -55.59 -0.73
C ASP A 462 -9.37 -56.82 -1.33
N LEU A 463 -8.24 -57.19 -0.73
CA LEU A 463 -7.43 -58.33 -1.16
C LEU A 463 -8.07 -59.68 -0.79
N ARG A 464 -9.05 -59.72 0.12
CA ARG A 464 -9.75 -60.96 0.47
C ARG A 464 -10.74 -61.34 -0.61
N ASN A 465 -11.46 -60.36 -1.13
CA ASN A 465 -12.44 -60.55 -2.20
C ASN A 465 -11.89 -60.23 -3.60
N MET A 466 -10.63 -59.81 -3.69
CA MET A 466 -9.95 -59.36 -4.92
C MET A 466 -10.74 -58.25 -5.65
N ARG A 467 -11.10 -57.18 -4.92
CA ARG A 467 -11.93 -56.08 -5.44
C ARG A 467 -11.28 -54.72 -5.23
N ILE A 468 -11.51 -53.82 -6.19
CA ILE A 468 -11.21 -52.39 -6.08
C ILE A 468 -12.54 -51.62 -6.07
N SER A 469 -12.72 -50.73 -5.09
CA SER A 469 -13.92 -49.90 -4.98
C SER A 469 -13.56 -48.43 -4.95
N PHE A 470 -14.25 -47.62 -5.75
CA PHE A 470 -14.09 -46.17 -5.78
C PHE A 470 -15.36 -45.46 -6.24
N SER A 471 -15.41 -44.15 -6.01
CA SER A 471 -16.45 -43.27 -6.54
C SER A 471 -15.83 -42.08 -7.23
N GLY A 472 -16.53 -41.59 -8.23
CA GLY A 472 -16.09 -40.49 -9.07
C GLY A 472 -17.27 -39.74 -9.66
N ILE A 473 -16.92 -38.79 -10.52
CA ILE A 473 -17.87 -37.96 -11.25
C ILE A 473 -17.60 -38.07 -12.75
N LEU A 474 -18.67 -37.98 -13.55
CA LEU A 474 -18.55 -37.90 -14.99
C LEU A 474 -18.06 -36.52 -15.40
N VAL A 475 -17.00 -36.50 -16.20
CA VAL A 475 -16.39 -35.29 -16.74
C VAL A 475 -16.10 -35.50 -18.22
N ASP A 476 -16.05 -34.40 -18.97
CA ASP A 476 -15.68 -34.39 -20.38
C ASP A 476 -14.18 -34.12 -20.54
N SER A 477 -13.63 -34.43 -21.72
CA SER A 477 -12.20 -34.24 -22.01
C SER A 477 -11.76 -32.77 -22.03
N ASP A 478 -12.71 -31.85 -22.19
CA ASP A 478 -12.52 -30.41 -22.18
C ASP A 478 -12.76 -29.78 -20.79
N LEU A 479 -12.80 -30.57 -19.70
CA LEU A 479 -13.01 -30.11 -18.33
C LEU A 479 -12.19 -28.86 -17.97
N TYR A 480 -10.95 -28.78 -18.46
CA TYR A 480 -10.03 -27.67 -18.19
C TYR A 480 -9.94 -26.63 -19.31
N ALA A 481 -10.67 -26.80 -20.42
CA ALA A 481 -10.76 -25.79 -21.45
C ALA A 481 -11.47 -24.56 -20.89
N PHE A 482 -10.96 -23.37 -21.20
CA PHE A 482 -11.53 -22.12 -20.71
C PHE A 482 -11.40 -21.04 -21.78
N ASN A 483 -12.53 -20.51 -22.23
CA ASN A 483 -12.61 -19.40 -23.18
C ASN A 483 -12.77 -18.09 -22.42
N ALA A 484 -11.66 -17.40 -22.17
CA ALA A 484 -11.64 -16.18 -21.38
C ALA A 484 -12.52 -15.04 -21.94
N ALA A 485 -12.71 -14.97 -23.26
CA ALA A 485 -13.53 -13.94 -23.89
C ALA A 485 -15.00 -14.04 -23.46
N THR A 486 -15.52 -15.25 -23.28
CA THR A 486 -16.93 -15.50 -22.94
C THR A 486 -17.15 -15.90 -21.49
N GLU A 487 -16.20 -16.61 -20.88
CA GLU A 487 -16.38 -17.28 -19.57
C GLU A 487 -15.80 -16.49 -18.40
N GLU A 488 -14.86 -15.56 -18.60
CA GLU A 488 -14.17 -14.91 -17.47
C GLU A 488 -15.03 -13.89 -16.70
N GLY A 489 -16.02 -13.27 -17.33
CA GLY A 489 -16.80 -12.21 -16.66
C GLY A 489 -15.97 -10.94 -16.39
N VAL A 490 -16.66 -9.83 -16.04
CA VAL A 490 -15.98 -8.56 -15.68
C VAL A 490 -15.81 -8.59 -14.16
N PRO A 491 -14.59 -8.40 -13.61
CA PRO A 491 -14.47 -8.16 -12.18
C PRO A 491 -15.22 -6.86 -11.80
N GLY A 492 -15.58 -6.70 -10.53
CA GLY A 492 -16.18 -5.45 -10.06
C GLY A 492 -15.24 -4.26 -10.26
N GLU A 493 -15.81 -3.08 -10.50
CA GLU A 493 -15.04 -1.83 -10.47
C GLU A 493 -14.49 -1.61 -9.06
N SER A 494 -13.21 -1.22 -8.98
CA SER A 494 -12.51 -1.03 -7.71
C SER A 494 -12.22 0.46 -7.53
N VAL A 495 -12.67 1.02 -6.41
CA VAL A 495 -12.48 2.43 -6.05
C VAL A 495 -11.06 2.62 -5.51
N GLU A 496 -10.27 3.47 -6.14
CA GLU A 496 -8.99 3.89 -5.55
C GLU A 496 -9.26 4.84 -4.38
N PRO A 497 -8.59 4.67 -3.23
CA PRO A 497 -8.59 5.68 -2.18
C PRO A 497 -8.07 7.01 -2.76
N LEU A 498 -8.78 8.10 -2.51
CA LEU A 498 -8.26 9.43 -2.81
C LEU A 498 -7.04 9.70 -1.92
N PRO A 499 -5.94 10.26 -2.46
CA PRO A 499 -4.87 10.76 -1.63
C PRO A 499 -5.40 11.87 -0.71
N ASP A 500 -4.75 12.04 0.42
CA ASP A 500 -4.97 13.20 1.27
C ASP A 500 -4.39 14.43 0.57
N ASP A 501 -5.25 15.38 0.21
CA ASP A 501 -4.86 16.63 -0.47
C ASP A 501 -4.26 17.67 0.50
N GLY A 502 -4.21 17.34 1.80
CA GLY A 502 -3.64 18.21 2.83
C GLY A 502 -4.51 19.45 3.08
N VAL A 503 -3.88 20.51 3.60
CA VAL A 503 -4.56 21.79 3.83
C VAL A 503 -4.51 22.61 2.53
N PRO A 504 -5.66 23.08 2.01
CA PRO A 504 -5.69 23.85 0.76
C PRO A 504 -4.93 25.18 0.88
N ASP A 505 -4.28 25.59 -0.20
CA ASP A 505 -3.60 26.89 -0.26
C ASP A 505 -4.62 28.05 -0.28
N PRO A 506 -4.32 29.20 0.35
CA PRO A 506 -5.21 30.36 0.29
C PRO A 506 -5.43 30.88 -1.13
N VAL A 507 -6.69 31.04 -1.53
CA VAL A 507 -7.10 31.58 -2.83
C VAL A 507 -7.41 33.08 -2.72
N ASP A 508 -7.08 33.84 -3.77
CA ASP A 508 -7.32 35.28 -3.89
C ASP A 508 -6.76 36.09 -2.70
N PHE A 509 -5.59 35.68 -2.20
CA PHE A 509 -4.86 36.44 -1.19
C PHE A 509 -4.55 37.85 -1.69
N ALA A 510 -5.09 38.84 -0.98
CA ALA A 510 -4.82 40.25 -1.17
C ALA A 510 -4.38 40.88 0.15
N ALA A 511 -3.54 41.90 0.06
CA ALA A 511 -3.09 42.67 1.21
C ALA A 511 -3.12 44.16 0.87
N THR A 512 -3.73 44.96 1.73
CA THR A 512 -3.78 46.43 1.60
C THR A 512 -3.24 47.11 2.86
N ILE A 513 -2.78 48.35 2.70
CA ILE A 513 -2.42 49.20 3.83
C ILE A 513 -3.66 49.98 4.25
N GLU A 514 -4.09 49.75 5.47
CA GLU A 514 -5.18 50.46 6.12
C GLU A 514 -4.63 51.31 7.28
N THR A 515 -5.41 52.31 7.68
CA THR A 515 -5.01 53.24 8.74
C THR A 515 -6.06 53.31 9.84
N GLU A 516 -5.62 53.44 11.09
CA GLU A 516 -6.52 53.74 12.21
C GLU A 516 -5.97 54.89 13.06
N VAL A 517 -6.89 55.62 13.71
CA VAL A 517 -6.56 56.71 14.62
C VAL A 517 -6.18 56.11 15.98
N VAL A 518 -4.95 56.37 16.41
CA VAL A 518 -4.44 55.97 17.72
C VAL A 518 -4.59 57.11 18.74
N SER A 519 -4.36 56.79 20.02
CA SER A 519 -4.46 57.76 21.11
C SER A 519 -3.60 59.01 20.84
N GLY A 520 -4.18 60.20 21.05
CA GLY A 520 -3.53 61.47 20.76
C GLY A 520 -3.77 62.02 19.35
N GLY A 521 -4.60 61.37 18.53
CA GLY A 521 -5.00 61.86 17.20
C GLY A 521 -3.99 61.61 16.08
N ALA A 522 -2.93 60.85 16.36
CA ALA A 522 -2.03 60.32 15.33
C ALA A 522 -2.70 59.15 14.60
N THR A 523 -2.35 58.94 13.33
CA THR A 523 -2.75 57.77 12.56
C THR A 523 -1.60 56.76 12.51
N ALA A 524 -1.93 55.48 12.44
CA ALA A 524 -0.95 54.40 12.28
C ALA A 524 -1.39 53.46 11.17
N ALA A 525 -0.43 52.94 10.41
CA ALA A 525 -0.65 52.00 9.31
C ALA A 525 -0.57 50.54 9.80
N PHE A 526 -1.38 49.67 9.20
CA PHE A 526 -1.32 48.21 9.34
C PHE A 526 -1.67 47.53 8.02
N ILE A 527 -1.29 46.26 7.87
CA ILE A 527 -1.68 45.42 6.74
C ILE A 527 -3.03 44.77 7.08
N LEU A 528 -4.02 44.95 6.20
CA LEU A 528 -5.23 44.13 6.19
C LEU A 528 -5.07 43.07 5.09
N ALA A 529 -4.93 41.82 5.50
CA ALA A 529 -4.92 40.67 4.60
C ALA A 529 -6.34 40.13 4.45
N THR A 530 -6.72 39.78 3.23
CA THR A 530 -8.02 39.17 2.89
C THR A 530 -7.81 38.00 1.93
N TRP A 531 -8.70 37.01 1.98
CA TRP A 531 -8.70 35.83 1.12
C TRP A 531 -10.12 35.30 0.97
N ASP A 532 -10.32 34.37 0.04
CA ASP A 532 -11.60 33.71 -0.16
C ASP A 532 -11.92 32.71 0.97
N PHE A 533 -13.19 32.63 1.36
CA PHE A 533 -13.64 31.65 2.35
C PHE A 533 -13.55 30.23 1.78
N GLU A 534 -12.85 29.35 2.50
CA GLU A 534 -12.73 27.93 2.14
C GLU A 534 -13.53 27.03 3.11
N ASP A 535 -13.22 27.08 4.42
CA ASP A 535 -13.84 26.24 5.45
C ASP A 535 -13.80 26.91 6.84
N ASP A 536 -14.74 26.56 7.73
CA ASP A 536 -14.87 27.17 9.07
C ASP A 536 -13.89 26.63 10.12
N THR A 537 -13.16 25.56 9.79
CA THR A 537 -12.14 24.95 10.65
C THR A 537 -10.74 25.50 10.40
N LEU A 538 -10.52 26.20 9.27
CA LEU A 538 -9.21 26.71 8.88
C LEU A 538 -8.86 28.02 9.58
N THR A 539 -7.62 28.12 10.03
CA THR A 539 -6.98 29.37 10.46
C THR A 539 -5.91 29.78 9.47
N TYR A 540 -5.60 31.08 9.38
CA TYR A 540 -4.64 31.60 8.43
C TYR A 540 -3.54 32.37 9.15
N GLU A 541 -2.29 32.15 8.74
CA GLU A 541 -1.13 32.88 9.26
C GLU A 541 -0.66 33.90 8.23
N LEU A 542 -0.72 35.18 8.60
CA LEU A 542 -0.11 36.27 7.85
C LEU A 542 1.31 36.50 8.37
N GLU A 543 2.30 36.27 7.50
CA GLU A 543 3.70 36.60 7.73
C GLU A 543 4.04 37.93 7.07
N TYR A 544 4.77 38.80 7.77
CA TYR A 544 5.23 40.08 7.23
C TYR A 544 6.60 40.50 7.81
N ASP A 545 7.40 41.16 6.98
CA ASP A 545 8.71 41.72 7.38
C ASP A 545 9.07 42.95 6.54
N ARG A 546 9.94 43.82 7.07
CA ARG A 546 10.47 44.98 6.35
C ARG A 546 11.46 44.55 5.27
N THR A 547 11.41 45.18 4.09
CA THR A 547 12.35 44.89 2.99
C THR A 547 13.74 45.44 3.27
N SER A 548 13.84 46.52 4.05
CA SER A 548 15.09 47.09 4.57
C SER A 548 15.07 47.22 6.10
N GLY A 549 16.19 46.93 6.75
CA GLY A 549 16.30 47.09 8.20
C GLY A 549 15.41 46.13 9.01
N SER A 550 15.18 44.92 8.49
CA SER A 550 14.41 43.86 9.16
C SER A 550 14.83 43.70 10.62
N THR A 551 13.83 43.60 11.50
CA THR A 551 13.99 43.28 12.93
C THR A 551 13.61 41.84 13.25
N GLY A 552 13.47 41.01 12.21
CA GLY A 552 12.92 39.67 12.30
C GLY A 552 11.47 39.61 11.82
N VAL A 553 11.16 38.51 11.12
CA VAL A 553 9.84 38.19 10.58
C VAL A 553 8.79 38.21 11.70
N GLN A 554 7.64 38.82 11.43
CA GLN A 554 6.49 38.85 12.32
C GLN A 554 5.36 37.99 11.73
N SER A 555 4.53 37.40 12.58
CA SER A 555 3.32 36.71 12.14
C SER A 555 2.11 36.97 13.03
N VAL A 556 0.92 36.83 12.45
CA VAL A 556 -0.37 36.95 13.13
C VAL A 556 -1.33 35.90 12.57
N PHE A 557 -2.14 35.30 13.45
CA PHE A 557 -3.13 34.29 13.08
C PHE A 557 -4.54 34.88 13.05
N SER A 558 -5.35 34.45 12.09
CA SER A 558 -6.80 34.66 12.08
C SER A 558 -7.49 33.76 13.12
N ASN A 559 -8.76 34.04 13.44
CA ASN A 559 -9.60 33.00 14.06
C ASN A 559 -10.05 32.01 12.98
N ALA A 560 -10.58 30.87 13.43
CA ALA A 560 -11.10 29.86 12.52
C ALA A 560 -12.33 30.39 11.77
N GLY A 561 -12.35 30.22 10.45
CA GLY A 561 -13.43 30.68 9.55
C GLY A 561 -13.43 32.18 9.22
N ASP A 562 -12.46 32.95 9.73
CA ASP A 562 -12.28 34.35 9.31
C ASP A 562 -11.75 34.42 7.86
N THR A 563 -12.10 35.48 7.14
CA THR A 563 -11.60 35.78 5.77
C THR A 563 -10.66 37.00 5.73
N GLN A 564 -10.26 37.47 6.91
CA GLN A 564 -9.34 38.59 7.03
C GLN A 564 -8.52 38.50 8.32
N VAL A 565 -7.29 39.00 8.28
CA VAL A 565 -6.45 39.20 9.46
C VAL A 565 -5.68 40.50 9.34
N ARG A 566 -5.54 41.22 10.45
CA ARG A 566 -4.77 42.46 10.51
C ARG A 566 -3.41 42.25 11.16
N SER A 567 -2.38 42.90 10.63
CA SER A 567 -1.06 42.95 11.27
C SER A 567 -1.06 43.87 12.52
N GLY A 568 0.07 43.87 13.22
CA GLY A 568 0.42 44.95 14.14
C GLY A 568 0.71 46.26 13.40
N TYR A 569 0.92 47.34 14.16
CA TYR A 569 1.29 48.64 13.60
C TYR A 569 2.65 48.59 12.91
N LEU A 570 2.74 49.27 11.77
CA LEU A 570 3.93 49.33 10.93
C LEU A 570 4.70 50.64 11.16
N VAL A 571 5.97 50.64 10.77
CA VAL A 571 6.78 51.86 10.74
C VAL A 571 6.43 52.64 9.47
N ASP A 572 6.01 53.89 9.65
CA ASP A 572 5.59 54.76 8.56
C ASP A 572 6.72 55.03 7.56
N GLY A 573 6.40 55.01 6.26
CA GLY A 573 7.33 55.21 5.15
C GLY A 573 8.19 53.99 4.77
N GLU A 574 8.14 52.91 5.54
CA GLU A 574 8.91 51.68 5.26
C GLU A 574 8.13 50.71 4.36
N GLU A 575 8.86 49.98 3.52
CA GLU A 575 8.29 48.93 2.68
C GLU A 575 8.32 47.56 3.40
N TYR A 576 7.22 46.83 3.28
CA TYR A 576 7.01 45.51 3.84
C TYR A 576 6.72 44.51 2.72
N LYS A 577 7.16 43.27 2.94
CA LYS A 577 6.71 42.10 2.19
C LYS A 577 5.81 41.27 3.09
N CYS A 578 4.72 40.73 2.55
CA CYS A 578 3.81 39.85 3.28
C CYS A 578 3.32 38.68 2.43
N ARG A 579 2.96 37.58 3.09
CA ARG A 579 2.42 36.34 2.49
C ARG A 579 1.52 35.63 3.50
N LEU A 580 0.69 34.71 3.01
CA LEU A 580 -0.31 34.00 3.78
C LEU A 580 -0.17 32.49 3.59
N ARG A 581 -0.52 31.70 4.61
CA ARG A 581 -0.75 30.25 4.50
C ARG A 581 -1.93 29.83 5.38
N ALA A 582 -2.55 28.71 5.05
CA ALA A 582 -3.63 28.12 5.83
C ALA A 582 -3.12 27.04 6.79
N TYR A 583 -3.88 26.82 7.86
CA TYR A 583 -3.67 25.82 8.91
C TYR A 583 -4.98 25.08 9.18
N GLY A 584 -4.91 23.75 9.23
CA GLY A 584 -6.08 22.88 9.41
C GLY A 584 -5.68 21.48 9.82
N GLY A 585 -6.46 20.83 10.69
CA GLY A 585 -6.18 19.45 11.13
C GLY A 585 -4.82 19.24 11.80
N GLY A 586 -4.16 20.34 12.21
CA GLY A 586 -2.80 20.36 12.76
C GLY A 586 -1.66 20.31 11.73
N SER A 587 -1.99 20.41 10.44
CA SER A 587 -1.07 20.55 9.31
C SER A 587 -1.15 21.96 8.71
N LYS A 588 -0.35 22.28 7.69
CA LYS A 588 -0.35 23.58 6.99
C LYS A 588 -0.23 23.48 5.48
N SER A 589 -0.72 24.52 4.80
CA SER A 589 -0.58 24.70 3.34
C SER A 589 0.80 25.28 2.98
N ASP A 590 1.07 25.38 1.68
CA ASP A 590 2.21 26.17 1.19
C ASP A 590 1.94 27.67 1.39
N TRP A 591 3.02 28.44 1.31
CA TRP A 591 2.94 29.90 1.36
C TRP A 591 2.51 30.48 0.01
N THR A 592 1.67 31.51 0.04
CA THR A 592 1.44 32.37 -1.12
C THR A 592 2.71 33.16 -1.50
N ASP A 593 2.71 33.69 -2.72
CA ASP A 593 3.75 34.62 -3.17
C ASP A 593 3.78 35.90 -2.32
N TYR A 594 4.95 36.52 -2.22
CA TYR A 594 5.11 37.78 -1.48
C TYR A 594 4.41 38.95 -2.20
N ILE A 595 3.59 39.69 -1.45
CA ILE A 595 3.05 41.01 -1.82
C ILE A 595 3.90 42.10 -1.14
N PHE A 596 4.23 43.16 -1.86
CA PHE A 596 5.03 44.29 -1.39
C PHE A 596 4.17 45.54 -1.22
N LEU A 597 4.27 46.19 -0.06
CA LEU A 597 3.43 47.32 0.34
C LEU A 597 4.25 48.36 1.12
N THR A 598 4.01 49.65 0.89
CA THR A 598 4.62 50.73 1.69
C THR A 598 3.67 51.19 2.78
N ALA A 599 4.09 51.05 4.04
CA ALA A 599 3.32 51.54 5.17
C ALA A 599 3.17 53.06 5.09
N THR A 600 1.93 53.54 4.98
CA THR A 600 1.61 54.96 4.87
C THR A 600 0.57 55.32 5.93
N ALA A 601 1.02 55.95 7.01
CA ALA A 601 0.17 56.28 8.16
C ALA A 601 -0.78 57.46 7.87
N ASP A 602 -0.38 58.41 7.03
CA ASP A 602 -1.23 59.48 6.51
C ASP A 602 -1.23 59.45 4.97
N PRO A 603 -2.27 58.92 4.32
CA PRO A 603 -2.36 58.88 2.87
C PRO A 603 -2.82 60.23 2.27
N VAL A 604 -3.21 61.20 3.09
CA VAL A 604 -3.77 62.48 2.62
C VAL A 604 -2.64 63.46 2.35
N ALA A 605 -2.47 63.85 1.09
CA ALA A 605 -1.48 64.86 0.73
C ALA A 605 -1.82 66.24 1.36
N PRO A 606 -0.83 67.04 1.79
CA PRO A 606 -1.08 68.42 2.19
C PRO A 606 -1.52 69.28 1.00
N GLY A 607 -2.08 70.47 1.30
CA GLY A 607 -2.39 71.48 0.29
C GLY A 607 -1.13 71.96 -0.46
N ALA A 608 -1.31 72.56 -1.63
CA ALA A 608 -0.21 73.13 -2.40
C ALA A 608 0.47 74.29 -1.65
N VAL A 609 1.78 74.41 -1.79
CA VAL A 609 2.49 75.62 -1.35
C VAL A 609 2.06 76.83 -2.18
N THR A 610 2.15 78.04 -1.63
CA THR A 610 1.80 79.28 -2.35
C THR A 610 2.95 80.27 -2.34
N SER A 611 2.82 81.38 -3.08
CA SER A 611 3.84 82.45 -3.15
C SER A 611 5.24 81.94 -3.51
N VAL A 612 5.31 80.95 -4.41
CA VAL A 612 6.58 80.32 -4.78
C VAL A 612 7.44 81.27 -5.60
N SER A 613 8.74 81.32 -5.31
CA SER A 613 9.72 82.08 -6.08
C SER A 613 11.10 81.42 -6.05
N ALA A 614 11.91 81.71 -7.06
CA ALA A 614 13.31 81.27 -7.16
C ALA A 614 14.20 82.49 -7.43
N THR A 615 15.11 82.79 -6.51
CA THR A 615 16.08 83.88 -6.64
C THR A 615 17.46 83.29 -6.96
N PRO A 616 17.99 83.46 -8.18
CA PRO A 616 19.26 82.87 -8.57
C PRO A 616 20.47 83.59 -7.95
N GLY A 617 21.56 82.85 -7.76
CA GLY A 617 22.88 83.35 -7.37
C GLY A 617 24.01 82.55 -8.07
N SER A 618 25.26 82.85 -7.72
CA SER A 618 26.39 82.14 -8.35
C SER A 618 26.48 80.69 -7.87
N GLY A 619 26.28 79.74 -8.78
CA GLY A 619 26.22 78.31 -8.46
C GLY A 619 25.10 77.88 -7.49
N GLN A 620 24.09 78.70 -7.25
CA GLN A 620 23.01 78.44 -6.28
C GLN A 620 21.69 79.11 -6.65
N ALA A 621 20.60 78.71 -6.00
CA ALA A 621 19.32 79.43 -6.04
C ALA A 621 18.60 79.33 -4.69
N THR A 622 18.02 80.44 -4.24
CA THR A 622 17.18 80.49 -3.04
C THR A 622 15.72 80.39 -3.43
N PHE A 623 15.04 79.37 -2.93
CA PHE A 623 13.62 79.13 -3.14
C PHE A 623 12.85 79.60 -1.94
N GLN A 624 11.74 80.31 -2.16
CA GLN A 624 10.86 80.77 -1.09
C GLN A 624 9.42 80.37 -1.40
N TRP A 625 8.66 80.03 -0.36
CA TRP A 625 7.25 79.67 -0.45
C TRP A 625 6.50 80.00 0.84
N THR A 626 5.18 79.86 0.81
CA THR A 626 4.32 79.82 1.99
C THR A 626 3.72 78.42 2.08
N ALA A 627 3.97 77.74 3.21
CA ALA A 627 3.42 76.43 3.50
C ALA A 627 1.88 76.49 3.53
N PRO A 628 1.17 75.44 3.08
CA PRO A 628 -0.29 75.37 3.14
C PRO A 628 -0.78 75.42 4.59
N ASN A 629 -2.03 75.87 4.78
CA ASN A 629 -2.75 75.71 6.04
C ASN A 629 -3.33 74.30 6.17
N SER A 630 -2.46 73.29 6.08
CA SER A 630 -2.80 71.88 6.24
C SER A 630 -2.17 71.37 7.52
N ALA A 631 -2.97 70.81 8.43
CA ALA A 631 -2.47 70.32 9.73
C ALA A 631 -1.41 69.22 9.58
N ASN A 632 -1.44 68.48 8.46
CA ASN A 632 -0.49 67.44 8.12
C ASN A 632 0.68 67.92 7.24
N TYR A 633 0.89 69.22 7.04
CA TYR A 633 2.11 69.70 6.38
C TYR A 633 3.33 69.43 7.26
N PHE A 634 4.38 68.86 6.65
CA PHE A 634 5.62 68.49 7.35
C PHE A 634 6.87 69.15 6.75
N ALA A 635 6.95 69.20 5.42
CA ALA A 635 8.09 69.75 4.73
C ALA A 635 7.75 70.17 3.29
N CYS A 636 8.67 70.84 2.63
CA CYS A 636 8.64 71.11 1.19
C CYS A 636 9.87 70.48 0.51
N ARG A 637 9.60 69.70 -0.54
CA ARG A 637 10.60 69.15 -1.46
C ARG A 637 10.79 70.11 -2.64
N ILE A 638 12.05 70.35 -3.00
CA ILE A 638 12.47 71.20 -4.10
C ILE A 638 13.03 70.32 -5.19
N TYR A 639 12.31 70.24 -6.30
CA TYR A 639 12.72 69.53 -7.50
C TYR A 639 13.28 70.51 -8.53
N ILE A 640 14.40 70.18 -9.16
CA ILE A 640 15.05 71.03 -10.17
C ILE A 640 15.30 70.23 -11.44
N ASN A 641 15.17 70.88 -12.60
CA ASN A 641 15.46 70.31 -13.91
C ASN A 641 16.08 71.35 -14.85
N THR A 642 16.70 70.88 -15.93
CA THR A 642 17.20 71.71 -17.05
C THR A 642 16.14 71.95 -18.12
N VAL A 643 15.05 71.19 -18.12
CA VAL A 643 13.90 71.34 -19.00
C VAL A 643 12.63 71.62 -18.19
N ASN A 644 11.64 72.28 -18.80
CA ASN A 644 10.37 72.62 -18.14
C ASN A 644 9.44 71.39 -18.03
N ASN A 645 9.88 70.36 -17.31
CA ASN A 645 9.14 69.12 -17.12
C ASN A 645 9.38 68.56 -15.71
N PHE A 646 8.34 68.56 -14.87
CA PHE A 646 8.40 68.00 -13.52
C PHE A 646 8.68 66.49 -13.52
N GLY A 647 8.11 65.74 -14.47
CA GLY A 647 8.25 64.28 -14.52
C GLY A 647 9.67 63.78 -14.81
N THR A 648 10.59 64.67 -15.18
CA THR A 648 12.02 64.35 -15.36
C THR A 648 12.92 65.16 -14.41
N SER A 649 12.32 65.84 -13.43
CA SER A 649 13.04 66.63 -12.45
C SER A 649 13.67 65.76 -11.37
N THR A 650 14.71 66.29 -10.71
CA THR A 650 15.42 65.58 -9.64
C THR A 650 15.24 66.32 -8.31
N LEU A 651 14.93 65.56 -7.25
CA LEU A 651 14.86 66.09 -5.89
C LEU A 651 16.23 66.67 -5.50
N SER A 652 16.27 67.96 -5.20
CA SER A 652 17.50 68.70 -4.89
C SER A 652 17.61 69.06 -3.41
N ALA A 653 16.49 69.28 -2.71
CA ALA A 653 16.47 69.53 -1.27
C ALA A 653 15.09 69.24 -0.67
N THR A 654 15.07 68.99 0.64
CA THR A 654 13.86 68.95 1.47
C THR A 654 14.07 69.92 2.63
N GLU A 655 13.11 70.82 2.89
CA GLU A 655 13.13 71.76 4.01
C GLU A 655 11.91 71.53 4.90
N TYR A 656 12.14 71.36 6.21
CA TYR A 656 11.11 71.05 7.20
C TYR A 656 10.59 72.32 7.85
N GLY A 657 9.26 72.43 8.01
CA GLY A 657 8.66 73.62 8.60
C GLY A 657 7.21 73.39 9.05
N PRO A 658 6.66 74.28 9.89
CA PRO A 658 5.28 74.17 10.34
C PRO A 658 4.28 74.67 9.28
N PRO A 659 3.00 74.27 9.36
CA PRO A 659 1.94 74.77 8.49
C PRO A 659 1.81 76.30 8.52
N SER A 660 1.33 76.89 7.43
CA SER A 660 1.10 78.34 7.25
C SER A 660 2.34 79.25 7.40
N ALA A 661 3.55 78.71 7.59
CA ALA A 661 4.77 79.50 7.67
C ALA A 661 5.28 79.94 6.29
N VAL A 662 5.86 81.14 6.23
CA VAL A 662 6.71 81.53 5.10
C VAL A 662 8.09 80.93 5.35
N ASP A 663 8.61 80.22 4.35
CA ASP A 663 9.85 79.48 4.48
C ASP A 663 10.72 79.63 3.22
N ASN A 664 12.02 79.38 3.36
CA ASN A 664 12.95 79.43 2.23
C ASN A 664 14.11 78.45 2.40
N ARG A 665 14.65 78.00 1.26
CA ARG A 665 15.81 77.11 1.20
C ARG A 665 16.72 77.48 0.04
N THR A 666 18.00 77.65 0.33
CA THR A 666 19.04 77.80 -0.69
C THR A 666 19.60 76.44 -1.11
N VAL A 667 19.53 76.13 -2.40
CA VAL A 667 20.17 74.97 -3.02
C VAL A 667 21.47 75.42 -3.68
N VAL A 668 22.59 74.82 -3.29
CA VAL A 668 23.94 75.12 -3.78
C VAL A 668 24.45 74.02 -4.71
N GLY A 669 25.51 74.30 -5.47
CA GLY A 669 26.11 73.33 -6.40
C GLY A 669 25.37 73.18 -7.73
N LEU A 670 24.55 74.18 -8.09
CA LEU A 670 23.82 74.17 -9.35
C LEU A 670 24.73 74.61 -10.50
N ALA A 671 24.76 73.83 -11.58
CA ALA A 671 25.46 74.23 -12.80
C ALA A 671 24.80 75.46 -13.44
N ALA A 672 25.64 76.35 -13.99
CA ALA A 672 25.18 77.56 -14.69
C ALA A 672 24.22 77.24 -15.85
N GLY A 673 23.30 78.17 -16.12
CA GLY A 673 22.31 78.07 -17.19
C GLY A 673 20.85 78.12 -16.70
N THR A 674 19.91 78.03 -17.63
CA THR A 674 18.48 78.03 -17.35
C THR A 674 18.05 76.75 -16.65
N LYS A 675 17.31 76.89 -15.55
CA LYS A 675 16.74 75.80 -14.75
C LYS A 675 15.26 76.05 -14.53
N TYR A 676 14.53 74.98 -14.21
CA TYR A 676 13.12 74.98 -13.83
C TYR A 676 13.01 74.28 -12.48
N ALA A 677 12.19 74.79 -11.57
CA ALA A 677 11.97 74.17 -10.27
C ALA A 677 10.49 74.05 -9.91
N TRP A 678 10.20 73.04 -9.10
CA TRP A 678 8.89 72.79 -8.52
C TRP A 678 9.03 72.58 -7.03
N LEU A 679 8.18 73.26 -6.27
CA LEU A 679 8.08 73.09 -4.83
C LEU A 679 6.85 72.26 -4.54
N VAL A 680 7.05 71.22 -3.73
CA VAL A 680 6.04 70.19 -3.45
C VAL A 680 5.94 70.02 -1.94
N SER A 681 4.78 70.29 -1.36
CA SER A 681 4.53 70.00 0.06
C SER A 681 4.49 68.50 0.30
N ILE A 682 4.93 68.04 1.46
CA ILE A 682 4.81 66.64 1.90
C ILE A 682 4.25 66.56 3.32
N ASN A 683 3.55 65.46 3.62
CA ASN A 683 3.15 65.12 4.99
C ASN A 683 4.24 64.27 5.70
N PRO A 684 4.07 63.91 6.99
CA PRO A 684 5.04 63.09 7.72
C PRO A 684 5.31 61.73 7.06
N SER A 685 4.30 61.14 6.40
CA SER A 685 4.40 59.89 5.64
C SER A 685 5.04 60.06 4.25
N GLY A 686 5.48 61.27 3.90
CA GLY A 686 6.16 61.56 2.64
C GLY A 686 5.24 61.64 1.42
N VAL A 687 3.92 61.65 1.61
CA VAL A 687 2.93 61.81 0.53
C VAL A 687 3.00 63.23 -0.01
N GLU A 688 3.19 63.34 -1.32
CA GLU A 688 3.39 64.62 -2.01
C GLU A 688 2.07 65.31 -2.36
N GLY A 689 2.01 66.61 -2.09
CA GLY A 689 0.95 67.51 -2.55
C GLY A 689 1.10 67.91 -4.01
N THR A 690 0.29 68.89 -4.43
CA THR A 690 0.37 69.41 -5.80
C THR A 690 1.65 70.22 -6.00
N ALA A 691 2.43 69.86 -7.03
CA ALA A 691 3.65 70.57 -7.41
C ALA A 691 3.36 71.99 -7.94
N VAL A 692 4.10 72.98 -7.45
CA VAL A 692 3.96 74.38 -7.86
C VAL A 692 5.26 74.88 -8.50
N ALA A 693 5.19 75.26 -9.77
CA ALA A 693 6.35 75.71 -10.53
C ALA A 693 6.78 77.13 -10.14
N THR A 694 8.09 77.37 -10.00
CA THR A 694 8.65 78.72 -9.77
C THR A 694 8.83 79.53 -11.06
N GLY A 695 8.64 78.90 -12.21
CA GLY A 695 9.08 79.42 -13.52
C GLY A 695 10.56 79.11 -13.81
N SER A 696 11.07 79.64 -14.92
CA SER A 696 12.49 79.51 -15.27
C SER A 696 13.34 80.51 -14.50
N PHE A 697 14.52 80.10 -14.03
CA PHE A 697 15.54 80.97 -13.46
C PHE A 697 16.91 80.63 -14.05
N VAL A 698 17.85 81.59 -14.02
CA VAL A 698 19.19 81.43 -14.61
C VAL A 698 20.23 81.44 -13.51
N VAL A 699 20.91 80.32 -13.32
CA VAL A 699 22.04 80.20 -12.40
C VAL A 699 23.28 80.76 -13.11
N THR A 700 24.00 81.67 -12.45
CA THR A 700 25.20 82.32 -12.99
C THR A 700 26.49 81.64 -12.57
#